data_AF-A0A372RR66-F1
#
_entry.id   AF-A0A372RR66-F1
#
_cell.length_a   1.000
_cell.length_b   1.000
_cell.length_c   1.000
_cell.angle_alpha   90.00
_cell.angle_beta   90.00
_cell.angle_gamma   90.00
#
_symmetry.space_group_name_H-M   'P 1'
#
loop_
_entity.id
_entity.type
_entity.pdbx_description
1 polymer ?
#
loop_
_entity_poly.entity_id
_entity_poly.type
_entity_poly.pdbx_seq_one_letter_code
_entity_poly.pdbx_strand_id
1 'polypeptide(L)'
;MIQLSEKSQQTTLPPDLLIRILKYLPIASLPNFARACRRFKVLVYDDELWEQRLKTLGVWKDYENGDIMNAPVEPLYVNAKHTVKGKDNNKFNQDSKFSEFDPFASPPSSPTTPNNTGNLLDFAITTANSLIPGLPLDSFSQKSRAASTGFARSSFKNIFIELLPYYLDFRHRRKDSKLFKEYNDPSDQSKMLARLLSFGKLNITLDSEQINNALETTIEYFENSALHHFELAYNVQNISEMQKWATILLNLNGGSACIQVFIQKNSIFFDHLYDPMDNFTCLTISNLGELNYMQMTEFFNYVEEEMTKQASLINQIFPQDADVFYTFVERVVEDVIIEYITILLEESCRRDISLYLKTVVATHQRCIHVAKVLWKDAKPGLTKIRAEDLIYQMFEPFMDKYLKEELNYVKTRSEDEIEKWNQKLINKSMEAQQDILNNANREIYKRNYLTSFRKILKLPTARSRHSSPVQSSSSNISRNKRNSASSITSSNPTLNLTDLQSALSNAKLDKMQQMLSLETALQMVHVNKDSLRRVSSFTGYPDKMGYRIKETLESVFITLLQTLGPLHIKPAFNTAIKRLGDFKSDKSDSESTSSDLAPLVGFFELVHIADLIQQMVQVYYDEEMNKFIDKTDFLNNCNKEKKIFEKILDESVAAGLNKGIQVLIDHVEFILATEQKPEDFKPANDDSFDLQPTKACTDAVECLSNHTKLVIGSSDKHTLDVFFQEIGLRFFGTLTKHIKKFTVSLSGGFQVISDLNHYCSFIISLRQPNITPYFIALKELGNIYIISNARDIGSFVREADRFNGVLHAEDVYEFCQKREDWMIIKKEVDKELYGLKAEDCTIM
;
A
#
# COMPACT_ATOMS: atom_id res chain seq x y z
N MET A 1 -39.53 -32.43 -66.72
CA MET A 1 -38.45 -33.45 -66.71
C MET A 1 -37.19 -32.78 -66.17
N ILE A 2 -36.95 -32.89 -64.87
CA ILE A 2 -35.95 -33.77 -64.23
C ILE A 2 -34.52 -33.17 -64.28
N GLN A 3 -34.08 -32.72 -63.08
CA GLN A 3 -32.74 -32.76 -62.45
C GLN A 3 -31.51 -32.40 -63.32
N LEU A 4 -30.61 -31.50 -62.88
CA LEU A 4 -29.82 -31.63 -61.65
C LEU A 4 -29.55 -30.30 -60.95
N SER A 5 -29.89 -30.27 -59.65
CA SER A 5 -29.12 -29.57 -58.62
C SER A 5 -27.92 -30.45 -58.28
N GLU A 6 -26.69 -29.92 -58.33
CA GLU A 6 -25.66 -30.10 -57.29
C GLU A 6 -24.34 -29.35 -57.61
N LYS A 7 -23.90 -28.53 -56.63
CA LYS A 7 -22.53 -28.32 -56.14
C LYS A 7 -21.43 -27.98 -57.18
N SER A 8 -20.83 -26.79 -57.16
CA SER A 8 -20.15 -26.21 -56.01
C SER A 8 -20.07 -24.69 -56.19
N GLN A 9 -20.45 -23.93 -55.17
CA GLN A 9 -19.82 -22.62 -54.98
C GLN A 9 -18.33 -22.93 -54.92
N GLN A 10 -17.59 -22.59 -55.98
CA GLN A 10 -16.14 -22.61 -55.90
C GLN A 10 -15.82 -21.69 -54.73
N THR A 11 -15.38 -22.29 -53.63
CA THR A 11 -14.79 -21.60 -52.49
C THR A 11 -13.50 -20.97 -53.00
N THR A 12 -13.65 -19.89 -53.76
CA THR A 12 -12.53 -19.12 -54.27
C THR A 12 -11.89 -18.49 -53.06
N LEU A 13 -10.70 -18.96 -52.72
CA LEU A 13 -9.87 -18.37 -51.69
C LEU A 13 -9.83 -16.85 -51.92
N PRO A 14 -10.16 -16.04 -50.90
CA PRO A 14 -10.01 -14.59 -50.95
C PRO A 14 -8.65 -14.19 -51.55
N PRO A 15 -8.59 -13.16 -52.42
CA PRO A 15 -7.36 -12.72 -53.06
C PRO A 15 -6.26 -12.42 -52.04
N ASP A 16 -6.60 -11.86 -50.87
CA ASP A 16 -5.65 -11.61 -49.78
C ASP A 16 -5.00 -12.90 -49.24
N LEU A 17 -5.77 -13.99 -49.15
CA LEU A 17 -5.23 -15.30 -48.76
C LEU A 17 -4.34 -15.89 -49.85
N LEU A 18 -4.69 -15.71 -51.13
CA LEU A 18 -3.85 -16.13 -52.24
C LEU A 18 -2.53 -15.34 -52.30
N ILE A 19 -2.57 -14.02 -52.09
CA ILE A 19 -1.37 -13.20 -51.95
C ILE A 19 -0.53 -13.70 -50.77
N ARG A 20 -1.16 -14.03 -49.63
CA ARG A 20 -0.46 -14.60 -48.47
C ARG A 20 0.18 -15.96 -48.73
N ILE A 21 -0.45 -16.81 -49.55
CA ILE A 21 0.12 -18.09 -49.99
C ILE A 21 1.29 -17.86 -50.97
N LEU A 22 1.15 -16.93 -51.91
CA LEU A 22 2.19 -16.59 -52.89
C LEU A 22 3.46 -16.02 -52.25
N LYS A 23 3.39 -15.49 -51.03
CA LYS A 23 4.55 -15.07 -50.23
C LYS A 23 5.54 -16.20 -50.00
N TYR A 24 5.06 -17.42 -49.79
CA TYR A 24 5.90 -18.59 -49.49
C TYR A 24 6.47 -19.27 -50.75
N LEU A 25 6.08 -18.82 -51.95
CA LEU A 25 6.52 -19.43 -53.19
C LEU A 25 7.91 -18.89 -53.62
N PRO A 26 8.87 -19.77 -54.01
CA PRO A 26 10.16 -19.36 -54.57
C PRO A 26 10.00 -18.37 -55.74
N ILE A 27 10.92 -17.42 -55.86
CA ILE A 27 10.84 -16.38 -56.90
C ILE A 27 10.84 -17.01 -58.30
N ALA A 28 11.61 -18.07 -58.51
CA ALA A 28 11.66 -18.80 -59.79
C ALA A 28 10.30 -19.42 -60.21
N SER A 29 9.40 -19.68 -59.27
CA SER A 29 8.11 -20.32 -59.53
C SER A 29 6.99 -19.33 -59.85
N LEU A 30 7.17 -18.03 -59.53
CA LEU A 30 6.16 -17.01 -59.78
C LEU A 30 5.87 -16.73 -61.26
N PRO A 31 6.87 -16.69 -62.17
CA PRO A 31 6.59 -16.56 -63.61
C PRO A 31 5.76 -17.73 -64.13
N ASN A 32 6.02 -18.95 -63.65
CA ASN A 32 5.25 -20.14 -64.03
C ASN A 32 3.81 -20.06 -63.50
N PHE A 33 3.63 -19.60 -62.26
CA PHE A 33 2.32 -19.35 -61.67
C PHE A 33 1.52 -18.27 -62.42
N ALA A 34 2.17 -17.17 -62.80
CA ALA A 34 1.56 -16.08 -63.58
C ALA A 34 1.13 -16.53 -64.99
N ARG A 35 1.79 -17.54 -65.57
CA ARG A 35 1.43 -18.10 -66.88
C ARG A 35 0.22 -19.04 -66.84
N ALA A 36 -0.17 -19.54 -65.67
CA ALA A 36 -1.28 -20.50 -65.55
C ALA A 36 -2.66 -19.86 -65.77
N CYS A 37 -2.88 -18.60 -65.36
CA CYS A 37 -4.15 -17.90 -65.55
C CYS A 37 -3.99 -16.37 -65.50
N ARG A 38 -4.85 -15.63 -66.23
CA ARG A 38 -4.90 -14.16 -66.22
C ARG A 38 -5.13 -13.59 -64.80
N ARG A 39 -5.98 -14.24 -63.99
CA ARG A 39 -6.24 -13.85 -62.58
C ARG A 39 -4.97 -13.97 -61.73
N PHE A 40 -4.20 -15.04 -61.90
CA PHE A 40 -2.93 -15.25 -61.21
C PHE A 40 -1.83 -14.29 -61.67
N LYS A 41 -1.83 -13.92 -62.96
CA LYS A 41 -0.97 -12.83 -63.45
C LYS A 41 -1.23 -11.53 -62.70
N VAL A 42 -2.48 -11.14 -62.46
CA VAL A 42 -2.79 -9.91 -61.70
C VAL A 42 -2.28 -10.02 -60.25
N LEU A 43 -2.46 -11.17 -59.59
CA LEU A 43 -2.01 -11.38 -58.19
C LEU A 43 -0.48 -11.40 -58.03
N VAL A 44 0.27 -11.92 -59.00
CA VAL A 44 1.76 -11.90 -58.98
C VAL A 44 2.31 -10.50 -59.26
N TYR A 45 1.53 -9.66 -59.92
CA TYR A 45 1.89 -8.29 -60.27
C TYR A 45 1.50 -7.31 -59.15
N ASP A 46 0.78 -7.78 -58.13
CA ASP A 46 0.41 -7.00 -56.97
C ASP A 46 1.64 -6.52 -56.20
N ASP A 47 1.66 -5.25 -55.85
CA ASP A 47 2.81 -4.58 -55.24
C ASP A 47 2.99 -5.05 -53.78
N GLU A 48 1.92 -5.44 -53.09
CA GLU A 48 1.98 -5.94 -51.70
C GLU A 48 2.91 -7.15 -51.57
N LEU A 49 2.99 -7.99 -52.60
CA LEU A 49 3.89 -9.14 -52.65
C LEU A 49 5.37 -8.72 -52.77
N TRP A 50 5.65 -7.64 -53.49
CA TRP A 50 7.01 -7.14 -53.73
C TRP A 50 7.49 -6.21 -52.61
N GLU A 51 6.60 -5.42 -52.02
CA GLU A 51 6.88 -4.59 -50.84
C GLU A 51 7.39 -5.46 -49.68
N GLN A 52 6.73 -6.58 -49.39
CA GLN A 52 7.17 -7.46 -48.32
C GLN A 52 8.53 -8.13 -48.59
N ARG A 53 8.85 -8.40 -49.86
CA ARG A 53 10.16 -8.94 -50.25
C ARG A 53 11.25 -7.89 -50.18
N LEU A 54 10.94 -6.63 -50.49
CA LEU A 54 11.83 -5.51 -50.24
C LEU A 54 12.02 -5.24 -48.74
N LYS A 55 10.99 -5.45 -47.92
CA LYS A 55 11.12 -5.46 -46.45
C LYS A 55 12.06 -6.57 -45.98
N THR A 56 12.00 -7.77 -46.58
CA THR A 56 12.96 -8.86 -46.26
C THR A 56 14.40 -8.52 -46.63
N LEU A 57 14.61 -7.69 -47.66
CA LEU A 57 15.93 -7.18 -48.06
C LEU A 57 16.41 -5.99 -47.20
N GLY A 58 15.60 -5.50 -46.26
CA GLY A 58 15.94 -4.36 -45.41
C GLY A 58 15.96 -3.00 -46.13
N VAL A 59 15.45 -2.92 -47.37
CA VAL A 59 15.48 -1.70 -48.22
C VAL A 59 14.19 -0.89 -48.11
N TRP A 60 13.14 -1.45 -47.48
CA TRP A 60 11.82 -0.81 -47.37
C TRP A 60 11.47 -0.52 -45.90
N LYS A 61 11.43 0.76 -45.51
CA LYS A 61 10.96 1.22 -44.19
C LYS A 61 9.46 1.53 -44.24
N ASP A 62 8.74 1.28 -43.15
CA ASP A 62 7.31 1.54 -43.05
C ASP A 62 6.99 3.05 -43.07
N TYR A 63 5.84 3.38 -43.64
CA TYR A 63 5.32 4.73 -43.86
C TYR A 63 5.02 5.43 -42.51
N GLU A 64 5.91 6.31 -42.05
CA GLU A 64 5.57 7.40 -41.12
C GLU A 64 6.05 8.72 -41.74
N ASN A 65 5.10 9.58 -42.13
CA ASN A 65 5.28 10.93 -42.69
C ASN A 65 5.63 11.02 -44.19
N GLY A 66 4.60 10.87 -45.03
CA GLY A 66 4.15 11.96 -45.92
C GLY A 66 5.02 12.51 -47.07
N ASP A 67 6.30 12.18 -47.19
CA ASP A 67 7.15 12.71 -48.28
C ASP A 67 8.05 11.61 -48.88
N ILE A 68 7.62 11.03 -50.01
CA ILE A 68 8.47 10.16 -50.84
C ILE A 68 8.68 10.82 -52.20
N MET A 69 9.58 11.79 -52.21
CA MET A 69 10.35 12.18 -53.39
C MET A 69 11.79 12.44 -52.95
N ASN A 70 12.43 11.46 -52.28
CA ASN A 70 13.90 11.30 -52.10
C ASN A 70 14.21 10.33 -50.93
N ALA A 71 13.85 9.06 -51.02
CA ALA A 71 14.61 8.03 -50.31
C ALA A 71 15.68 7.54 -51.28
N PRO A 72 16.96 7.92 -51.11
CA PRO A 72 18.01 7.40 -51.96
C PRO A 72 18.13 5.90 -51.69
N VAL A 73 17.83 5.09 -52.71
CA VAL A 73 18.71 3.93 -52.96
C VAL A 73 20.07 4.58 -53.14
N GLU A 74 20.95 4.52 -52.14
CA GLU A 74 22.32 5.02 -52.29
C GLU A 74 22.85 4.47 -53.61
N PRO A 75 23.11 5.32 -54.62
CA PRO A 75 23.70 4.86 -55.85
C PRO A 75 25.09 4.32 -55.49
N LEU A 76 25.40 3.10 -55.95
CA LEU A 76 26.74 2.55 -55.95
C LEU A 76 27.67 3.45 -56.79
N TYR A 77 28.17 4.52 -56.20
CA TYR A 77 29.29 5.28 -56.71
C TYR A 77 30.08 5.85 -55.54
N VAL A 78 30.98 5.04 -55.01
CA VAL A 78 32.19 5.55 -54.35
C VAL A 78 33.40 4.96 -55.08
N ASN A 79 33.87 5.72 -56.07
CA ASN A 79 35.24 5.78 -56.57
C ASN A 79 36.00 4.49 -56.90
N ALA A 80 35.58 3.78 -57.94
CA ALA A 80 36.49 2.97 -58.76
C ALA A 80 36.75 3.66 -60.10
N LYS A 81 37.56 4.74 -60.13
CA LYS A 81 38.27 5.25 -61.32
C LYS A 81 39.14 6.48 -61.02
N HIS A 82 40.44 6.24 -60.78
CA HIS A 82 41.57 7.05 -61.25
C HIS A 82 42.79 6.12 -61.12
N THR A 83 43.42 5.63 -62.19
CA THR A 83 44.18 6.40 -63.19
C THR A 83 44.50 5.52 -64.41
N VAL A 84 44.31 6.06 -65.61
CA VAL A 84 45.29 6.16 -66.73
C VAL A 84 44.50 6.52 -68.00
N LYS A 85 44.92 7.63 -68.61
CA LYS A 85 44.35 8.23 -69.82
C LYS A 85 44.77 7.47 -71.09
N GLY A 86 43.79 7.27 -71.98
CA GLY A 86 43.85 7.65 -73.41
C GLY A 86 44.48 6.68 -74.43
N LYS A 87 43.66 6.18 -75.36
CA LYS A 87 43.62 6.61 -76.79
C LYS A 87 42.70 5.72 -77.64
N ASP A 88 42.04 6.36 -78.59
CA ASP A 88 41.12 5.84 -79.60
C ASP A 88 41.72 4.76 -80.52
N ASN A 89 40.90 3.78 -80.95
CA ASN A 89 40.48 3.61 -82.36
C ASN A 89 39.74 2.27 -82.62
N ASN A 90 38.53 2.41 -83.18
CA ASN A 90 37.96 1.70 -84.34
C ASN A 90 37.99 0.15 -84.52
N LYS A 91 36.78 -0.35 -84.86
CA LYS A 91 36.37 -1.39 -85.83
C LYS A 91 36.10 -2.85 -85.37
N PHE A 92 34.80 -3.20 -85.51
CA PHE A 92 34.18 -4.38 -86.15
C PHE A 92 34.73 -5.80 -85.87
N ASN A 93 33.86 -6.63 -85.26
CA ASN A 93 33.27 -7.89 -85.80
C ASN A 93 32.52 -8.60 -84.64
N GLN A 94 31.18 -8.69 -84.63
CA GLN A 94 30.39 -9.76 -85.29
C GLN A 94 31.13 -11.10 -85.38
N ASP A 95 30.94 -11.95 -84.38
CA ASP A 95 30.22 -13.24 -84.54
C ASP A 95 30.38 -14.14 -83.31
N SER A 96 29.33 -14.28 -82.52
CA SER A 96 28.96 -15.58 -81.94
C SER A 96 27.47 -15.57 -81.60
N LYS A 97 26.71 -16.27 -82.45
CA LYS A 97 25.30 -16.56 -82.29
C LYS A 97 25.09 -17.39 -81.02
N PHE A 98 24.36 -16.83 -80.06
CA PHE A 98 23.40 -17.57 -79.24
C PHE A 98 22.09 -16.80 -79.28
N SER A 99 21.16 -17.31 -80.09
CA SER A 99 19.77 -16.89 -80.13
C SER A 99 18.99 -17.86 -79.25
N GLU A 100 18.35 -17.38 -78.18
CA GLU A 100 16.93 -17.60 -77.93
C GLU A 100 16.45 -16.90 -76.64
N PHE A 101 15.38 -16.10 -76.80
CA PHE A 101 14.43 -15.63 -75.78
C PHE A 101 14.91 -14.68 -74.66
N ASP A 102 14.76 -13.37 -74.93
CA ASP A 102 14.84 -12.29 -73.94
C ASP A 102 13.45 -12.07 -73.28
N PRO A 103 13.22 -12.42 -72.00
CA PRO A 103 11.88 -12.42 -71.39
C PRO A 103 11.34 -11.03 -71.01
N PHE A 104 12.07 -9.95 -71.32
CA PHE A 104 11.77 -8.60 -70.83
C PHE A 104 11.63 -7.53 -71.93
N ALA A 105 11.50 -7.91 -73.20
CA ALA A 105 11.25 -6.96 -74.29
C ALA A 105 9.89 -6.24 -74.14
N SER A 106 9.91 -4.90 -74.16
CA SER A 106 8.72 -4.03 -74.23
C SER A 106 8.42 -3.65 -75.70
N PRO A 107 7.17 -3.34 -76.09
CA PRO A 107 6.82 -3.00 -77.49
C PRO A 107 7.34 -1.61 -77.91
N PRO A 108 7.44 -1.30 -79.23
CA PRO A 108 8.16 -0.13 -79.74
C PRO A 108 7.38 1.17 -79.56
N SER A 109 8.10 2.26 -79.32
CA SER A 109 7.59 3.64 -79.20
C SER A 109 7.83 4.44 -80.49
N SER A 110 6.84 5.26 -80.89
CA SER A 110 7.03 6.48 -81.69
C SER A 110 5.75 7.34 -81.68
N PRO A 111 5.79 8.65 -82.00
CA PRO A 111 6.31 9.72 -81.15
C PRO A 111 5.23 10.79 -80.85
N THR A 112 5.58 11.76 -79.98
CA THR A 112 5.18 13.20 -79.93
C THR A 112 4.83 13.65 -78.49
N THR A 113 5.58 14.66 -78.03
CA THR A 113 5.47 15.47 -76.81
C THR A 113 4.29 16.48 -76.88
N PRO A 114 4.01 17.35 -75.88
CA PRO A 114 4.10 17.25 -74.40
C PRO A 114 2.80 17.75 -73.69
N ASN A 115 2.79 17.64 -72.35
CA ASN A 115 1.96 18.40 -71.37
C ASN A 115 0.45 18.13 -71.31
N ASN A 116 0.02 17.33 -70.32
CA ASN A 116 -0.99 17.77 -69.36
C ASN A 116 -1.10 16.79 -68.17
N THR A 117 -1.11 17.36 -66.97
CA THR A 117 -1.41 16.72 -65.69
C THR A 117 -2.83 16.16 -65.72
N GLY A 118 -2.95 14.83 -65.84
CA GLY A 118 -4.22 14.11 -65.76
C GLY A 118 -3.98 12.67 -65.32
N ASN A 119 -4.72 12.24 -64.30
CA ASN A 119 -4.56 11.00 -63.54
C ASN A 119 -4.23 9.75 -64.38
N LEU A 120 -3.02 9.23 -64.19
CA LEU A 120 -2.56 7.92 -64.71
C LEU A 120 -3.39 6.74 -64.18
N LEU A 121 -4.12 6.97 -63.08
CA LEU A 121 -5.09 6.03 -62.48
C LEU A 121 -6.37 5.86 -63.31
N ASP A 122 -6.86 6.91 -64.00
CA ASP A 122 -8.07 6.81 -64.83
C ASP A 122 -7.81 5.99 -66.09
N PHE A 123 -6.59 6.08 -66.64
CA PHE A 123 -6.19 5.27 -67.80
C PHE A 123 -6.06 3.78 -67.44
N ALA A 124 -5.54 3.45 -66.25
CA ALA A 124 -5.41 2.07 -65.78
C ALA A 124 -6.78 1.42 -65.47
N ILE A 125 -7.72 2.17 -64.86
CA ILE A 125 -9.08 1.70 -64.58
C ILE A 125 -9.87 1.47 -65.88
N THR A 126 -9.70 2.35 -66.87
CA THR A 126 -10.34 2.21 -68.19
C THR A 126 -9.74 1.04 -69.01
N THR A 127 -8.45 0.77 -68.84
CA THR A 127 -7.78 -0.36 -69.55
C THR A 127 -8.11 -1.71 -68.90
N ALA A 128 -8.31 -1.77 -67.59
CA ALA A 128 -8.75 -3.01 -66.90
C ALA A 128 -10.22 -3.34 -67.19
N ASN A 129 -11.10 -2.33 -67.27
CA ASN A 129 -12.52 -2.51 -67.59
C ASN A 129 -12.78 -2.80 -69.09
N SER A 130 -11.86 -2.42 -69.99
CA SER A 130 -12.00 -2.69 -71.43
C SER A 130 -11.54 -4.10 -71.83
N LEU A 131 -10.82 -4.83 -70.97
CA LEU A 131 -10.35 -6.19 -71.26
C LEU A 131 -11.35 -7.30 -70.88
N ILE A 132 -12.40 -7.04 -70.08
CA ILE A 132 -13.49 -7.99 -69.76
C ILE A 132 -14.80 -7.24 -69.42
N PRO A 133 -15.85 -7.26 -70.27
CA PRO A 133 -17.17 -6.77 -69.89
C PRO A 133 -17.85 -7.71 -68.88
N GLY A 134 -18.19 -7.22 -67.68
CA GLY A 134 -19.11 -7.91 -66.76
C GLY A 134 -18.58 -8.38 -65.39
N LEU A 135 -17.43 -7.91 -64.90
CA LEU A 135 -17.02 -8.19 -63.50
C LEU A 135 -17.74 -7.24 -62.51
N PRO A 136 -18.47 -7.74 -61.49
CA PRO A 136 -19.00 -6.89 -60.44
C PRO A 136 -17.87 -6.27 -59.63
N LEU A 137 -18.02 -4.99 -59.28
CA LEU A 137 -17.10 -4.26 -58.43
C LEU A 137 -17.20 -4.81 -57.00
N ASP A 138 -16.30 -5.72 -56.60
CA ASP A 138 -16.28 -6.22 -55.22
C ASP A 138 -16.02 -5.07 -54.24
N SER A 139 -17.04 -4.76 -53.41
CA SER A 139 -17.02 -3.72 -52.37
C SER A 139 -15.99 -3.95 -51.26
N PHE A 140 -15.27 -5.08 -51.29
CA PHE A 140 -14.20 -5.41 -50.36
C PHE A 140 -12.79 -5.00 -50.85
N SER A 141 -12.59 -4.72 -52.15
CA SER A 141 -11.28 -4.29 -52.67
C SER A 141 -10.90 -2.84 -52.35
N GLN A 142 -11.83 -2.05 -51.79
CA GLN A 142 -11.57 -0.66 -51.40
C GLN A 142 -10.90 -0.52 -50.03
N LYS A 143 -10.96 -1.55 -49.16
CA LYS A 143 -10.42 -1.46 -47.79
C LYS A 143 -8.98 -1.97 -47.61
N SER A 144 -8.40 -2.68 -48.60
CA SER A 144 -6.99 -3.12 -48.58
C SER A 144 -6.05 -2.32 -49.49
N ARG A 145 -6.55 -1.33 -50.24
CA ARG A 145 -5.73 -0.50 -51.18
C ARG A 145 -5.11 0.74 -50.54
N ALA A 146 -4.86 0.73 -49.23
CA ALA A 146 -4.14 1.80 -48.58
C ALA A 146 -2.63 1.62 -48.83
N ALA A 147 -2.09 2.45 -49.72
CA ALA A 147 -0.66 2.74 -49.90
C ALA A 147 0.23 1.70 -50.62
N SER A 148 -0.16 1.24 -51.81
CA SER A 148 0.83 0.68 -52.76
C SER A 148 1.41 1.81 -53.63
N THR A 149 2.74 1.90 -53.68
CA THR A 149 3.46 2.97 -54.41
C THR A 149 3.53 2.72 -55.93
N GLY A 150 3.29 1.50 -56.39
CA GLY A 150 3.38 1.10 -57.80
C GLY A 150 4.82 0.93 -58.31
N PHE A 151 5.82 1.15 -57.47
CA PHE A 151 7.25 1.11 -57.81
C PHE A 151 7.99 -0.07 -57.18
N ALA A 152 7.40 -0.81 -56.22
CA ALA A 152 8.11 -1.83 -55.44
C ALA A 152 8.66 -2.95 -56.33
N ARG A 153 7.89 -3.41 -57.30
CA ARG A 153 8.35 -4.42 -58.27
C ARG A 153 9.54 -3.94 -59.13
N SER A 154 9.51 -2.69 -59.59
CA SER A 154 10.58 -2.13 -60.43
C SER A 154 11.87 -1.95 -59.64
N SER A 155 11.78 -1.49 -58.40
CA SER A 155 12.90 -1.40 -57.47
C SER A 155 13.49 -2.78 -57.15
N PHE A 156 12.64 -3.78 -56.89
CA PHE A 156 13.08 -5.17 -56.68
C PHE A 156 13.82 -5.72 -57.91
N LYS A 157 13.32 -5.45 -59.12
CA LYS A 157 13.96 -5.89 -60.37
C LYS A 157 15.38 -5.35 -60.50
N ASN A 158 15.60 -4.07 -60.19
CA ASN A 158 16.93 -3.45 -60.28
C ASN A 158 17.90 -4.10 -59.29
N ILE A 159 17.48 -4.28 -58.03
CA ILE A 159 18.28 -4.95 -56.99
C ILE A 159 18.57 -6.41 -57.36
N PHE A 160 17.58 -7.10 -57.93
CA PHE A 160 17.73 -8.49 -58.36
C PHE A 160 18.76 -8.65 -59.47
N ILE A 161 18.78 -7.76 -60.47
CA ILE A 161 19.76 -7.79 -61.56
C ILE A 161 21.18 -7.58 -61.02
N GLU A 162 21.33 -6.72 -60.02
CA GLU A 162 22.61 -6.37 -59.42
C GLU A 162 23.19 -7.49 -58.54
N LEU A 163 22.37 -8.11 -57.68
CA LEU A 163 22.84 -9.10 -56.68
C LEU A 163 22.93 -10.53 -57.21
N LEU A 164 22.14 -10.89 -58.23
CA LEU A 164 22.11 -12.23 -58.80
C LEU A 164 23.48 -12.77 -59.29
N PRO A 165 24.32 -12.01 -60.03
CA PRO A 165 25.61 -12.53 -60.51
C PRO A 165 26.58 -12.84 -59.38
N TYR A 166 26.54 -12.09 -58.27
CA TYR A 166 27.36 -12.35 -57.09
C TYR A 166 26.84 -13.56 -56.31
N TYR A 167 25.51 -13.68 -56.14
CA TYR A 167 24.89 -14.81 -55.45
C TYR A 167 25.13 -16.16 -56.17
N LEU A 168 25.03 -16.19 -57.50
CA LEU A 168 25.29 -17.41 -58.28
C LEU A 168 26.77 -17.82 -58.31
N ASP A 169 27.71 -16.89 -58.11
CA ASP A 169 29.15 -17.19 -58.09
C ASP A 169 29.53 -18.09 -56.89
N PHE A 170 28.83 -17.92 -55.76
CA PHE A 170 28.98 -18.76 -54.56
C PHE A 170 28.60 -20.23 -54.76
N ARG A 171 27.91 -20.58 -55.86
CA ARG A 171 27.61 -21.97 -56.25
C ARG A 171 28.88 -22.79 -56.51
N HIS A 172 29.94 -22.16 -57.02
CA HIS A 172 31.16 -22.86 -57.45
C HIS A 172 32.44 -22.30 -56.83
N ARG A 173 32.42 -21.05 -56.36
CA ARG A 173 33.61 -20.35 -55.85
C ARG A 173 33.31 -19.74 -54.48
N ARG A 174 33.80 -20.38 -53.42
CA ARG A 174 33.67 -19.90 -52.03
C ARG A 174 34.64 -18.72 -51.79
N LYS A 175 35.92 -19.02 -51.53
CA LYS A 175 36.96 -18.03 -51.21
C LYS A 175 37.42 -17.16 -52.40
N ASP A 176 37.22 -17.64 -53.63
CA ASP A 176 37.62 -16.95 -54.88
C ASP A 176 36.48 -16.19 -55.56
N SER A 177 35.41 -15.92 -54.81
CA SER A 177 34.23 -15.20 -55.28
C SER A 177 34.60 -13.84 -55.88
N LYS A 178 33.89 -13.44 -56.93
CA LYS A 178 34.05 -12.13 -57.59
C LYS A 178 33.95 -10.96 -56.61
N LEU A 179 33.22 -11.15 -55.50
CA LEU A 179 33.08 -10.18 -54.43
C LEU A 179 34.44 -9.71 -53.88
N PHE A 180 35.33 -10.65 -53.50
CA PHE A 180 36.62 -10.34 -52.89
C PHE A 180 37.66 -9.81 -53.90
N LYS A 181 37.35 -9.84 -55.20
CA LYS A 181 38.22 -9.32 -56.28
C LYS A 181 37.84 -7.91 -56.71
N GLU A 182 36.55 -7.56 -56.62
CA GLU A 182 36.03 -6.26 -57.01
C GLU A 182 35.98 -5.27 -55.84
N TYR A 183 35.75 -5.76 -54.61
CA TYR A 183 35.76 -4.96 -53.40
C TYR A 183 37.04 -5.23 -52.60
N ASN A 184 37.91 -4.22 -52.45
CA ASN A 184 39.13 -4.33 -51.66
C ASN A 184 38.94 -3.93 -50.19
N ASP A 185 37.92 -3.12 -49.89
CA ASP A 185 37.66 -2.62 -48.54
C ASP A 185 36.76 -3.59 -47.74
N PRO A 186 37.19 -4.04 -46.55
CA PRO A 186 36.42 -4.98 -45.71
C PRO A 186 35.03 -4.47 -45.28
N SER A 187 34.82 -3.15 -45.24
CA SER A 187 33.52 -2.53 -44.93
C SER A 187 32.50 -2.73 -46.04
N ASP A 188 32.92 -2.62 -47.30
CA ASP A 188 32.03 -2.83 -48.44
C ASP A 188 31.78 -4.33 -48.67
N GLN A 189 32.79 -5.15 -48.39
CA GLN A 189 32.63 -6.61 -48.37
C GLN A 189 31.58 -7.05 -47.34
N SER A 190 31.59 -6.52 -46.11
CA SER A 190 30.61 -6.92 -45.09
C SER A 190 29.18 -6.48 -45.42
N LYS A 191 28.99 -5.25 -45.91
CA LYS A 191 27.68 -4.76 -46.38
C LYS A 191 27.13 -5.62 -47.52
N MET A 192 27.98 -6.00 -48.47
CA MET A 192 27.56 -6.83 -49.60
C MET A 192 27.26 -8.27 -49.16
N LEU A 193 28.05 -8.85 -48.24
CA LEU A 193 27.76 -10.16 -47.65
C LEU A 193 26.41 -10.18 -46.90
N ALA A 194 26.13 -9.14 -46.11
CA ALA A 194 24.85 -8.99 -45.41
C ALA A 194 23.68 -8.87 -46.39
N ARG A 195 23.84 -8.09 -47.47
CA ARG A 195 22.84 -7.99 -48.55
C ARG A 195 22.64 -9.33 -49.26
N LEU A 196 23.70 -10.07 -49.57
CA LEU A 196 23.60 -11.40 -50.18
C LEU A 196 22.93 -12.41 -49.26
N LEU A 197 23.18 -12.34 -47.95
CA LEU A 197 22.49 -13.17 -46.96
C LEU A 197 20.99 -12.85 -46.92
N SER A 198 20.62 -11.57 -46.91
CA SER A 198 19.22 -11.14 -46.98
C SER A 198 18.55 -11.57 -48.30
N PHE A 199 19.30 -11.56 -49.40
CA PHE A 199 18.86 -12.00 -50.72
C PHE A 199 18.67 -13.53 -50.77
N GLY A 200 19.54 -14.30 -50.12
CA GLY A 200 19.45 -15.74 -49.99
C GLY A 200 18.18 -16.23 -49.27
N LYS A 201 17.63 -15.43 -48.35
CA LYS A 201 16.36 -15.72 -47.65
C LYS A 201 15.13 -15.73 -48.57
N LEU A 202 15.24 -15.18 -49.79
CA LEU A 202 14.14 -15.09 -50.74
C LEU A 202 13.96 -16.35 -51.62
N ASN A 203 14.73 -17.42 -51.40
CA ASN A 203 14.63 -18.71 -52.10
C ASN A 203 14.53 -18.52 -53.63
N ILE A 204 15.60 -17.97 -54.22
CA ILE A 204 15.63 -17.53 -55.62
C ILE A 204 15.68 -18.72 -56.58
N THR A 205 16.39 -19.79 -56.21
CA THR A 205 16.60 -20.99 -57.04
C THR A 205 16.31 -22.26 -56.25
N LEU A 206 16.11 -23.39 -56.94
CA LEU A 206 15.93 -24.70 -56.29
C LEU A 206 17.16 -25.13 -55.48
N ASP A 207 18.37 -24.67 -55.86
CA ASP A 207 19.63 -24.96 -55.16
C ASP A 207 20.02 -23.86 -54.15
N SER A 208 19.08 -22.99 -53.76
CA SER A 208 19.35 -21.88 -52.84
C SER A 208 19.89 -22.33 -51.48
N GLU A 209 19.53 -23.52 -50.99
CA GLU A 209 20.08 -24.06 -49.73
C GLU A 209 21.58 -24.32 -49.81
N GLN A 210 22.07 -24.88 -50.92
CA GLN A 210 23.50 -25.17 -51.09
C GLN A 210 24.33 -23.88 -51.19
N ILE A 211 23.78 -22.87 -51.86
CA ILE A 211 24.42 -21.55 -52.00
C ILE A 211 24.40 -20.79 -50.67
N ASN A 212 23.28 -20.84 -49.94
CA ASN A 212 23.16 -20.22 -48.62
C ASN A 212 24.13 -20.85 -47.62
N ASN A 213 24.25 -22.18 -47.58
CA ASN A 213 25.23 -22.86 -46.71
C ASN A 213 26.68 -22.45 -47.06
N ALA A 214 27.01 -22.35 -48.35
CA ALA A 214 28.33 -21.91 -48.78
C ALA A 214 28.61 -20.43 -48.43
N LEU A 215 27.58 -19.58 -48.49
CA LEU A 215 27.63 -18.18 -48.10
C LEU A 215 27.80 -18.05 -46.58
N GLU A 216 27.03 -18.79 -45.78
CA GLU A 216 27.13 -18.82 -44.32
C GLU A 216 28.51 -19.28 -43.85
N THR A 217 29.07 -20.37 -44.41
CA THR A 217 30.45 -20.79 -44.09
C THR A 217 31.49 -19.71 -44.44
N THR A 218 31.26 -18.94 -45.51
CA THR A 218 32.17 -17.85 -45.90
C THR A 218 32.03 -16.65 -44.97
N ILE A 219 30.80 -16.33 -44.54
CA ILE A 219 30.49 -15.31 -43.54
C ILE A 219 31.12 -15.67 -42.19
N GLU A 220 31.00 -16.92 -41.74
CA GLU A 220 31.65 -17.40 -40.50
C GLU A 220 33.18 -17.26 -40.57
N TYR A 221 33.80 -17.59 -41.69
CA TYR A 221 35.24 -17.41 -41.86
C TYR A 221 35.65 -15.92 -41.80
N PHE A 222 34.88 -15.06 -42.48
CA PHE A 222 35.10 -13.62 -42.48
C PHE A 222 34.87 -13.01 -41.08
N GLU A 223 33.83 -13.44 -40.38
CA GLU A 223 33.51 -13.06 -39.00
C GLU A 223 34.64 -13.44 -38.04
N ASN A 224 35.09 -14.69 -38.06
CA ASN A 224 36.21 -15.14 -37.22
C ASN A 224 37.50 -14.36 -37.49
N SER A 225 37.78 -14.05 -38.76
CA SER A 225 38.95 -13.22 -39.12
C SER A 225 38.81 -11.78 -38.62
N ALA A 226 37.63 -11.18 -38.77
CA ALA A 226 37.35 -9.82 -38.31
C ALA A 226 37.35 -9.72 -36.78
N LEU A 227 36.82 -10.74 -36.08
CA LEU A 227 36.89 -10.87 -34.62
C LEU A 227 38.33 -10.97 -34.14
N HIS A 228 39.17 -11.77 -34.80
CA HIS A 228 40.59 -11.85 -34.45
C HIS A 228 41.31 -10.51 -34.58
N HIS A 229 41.03 -9.74 -35.65
CA HIS A 229 41.58 -8.39 -35.81
C HIS A 229 41.04 -7.41 -34.76
N PHE A 230 39.77 -7.51 -34.40
CA PHE A 230 39.19 -6.75 -33.30
C PHE A 230 39.86 -7.09 -31.96
N GLU A 231 40.12 -8.36 -31.67
CA GLU A 231 40.82 -8.79 -30.47
C GLU A 231 42.27 -8.30 -30.39
N LEU A 232 42.99 -8.32 -31.52
CA LEU A 232 44.33 -7.76 -31.59
C LEU A 232 44.32 -6.26 -31.32
N ALA A 233 43.35 -5.54 -31.90
CA ALA A 233 43.16 -4.11 -31.62
C ALA A 233 42.78 -3.88 -30.15
N TYR A 234 42.02 -4.80 -29.55
CA TYR A 234 41.65 -4.78 -28.13
C TYR A 234 42.86 -4.89 -27.21
N ASN A 235 43.72 -5.88 -27.45
CA ASN A 235 44.93 -6.09 -26.65
C ASN A 235 45.91 -4.90 -26.76
N VAL A 236 45.92 -4.20 -27.90
CA VAL A 236 46.76 -3.02 -28.16
C VAL A 236 46.10 -1.71 -27.69
N GLN A 237 44.83 -1.74 -27.27
CA GLN A 237 44.03 -0.57 -26.87
C GLN A 237 43.90 0.50 -27.97
N ASN A 238 43.84 0.08 -29.24
CA ASN A 238 43.68 0.99 -30.37
C ASN A 238 42.20 1.22 -30.73
N ILE A 239 41.65 2.34 -30.27
CA ILE A 239 40.23 2.70 -30.37
C ILE A 239 39.77 2.82 -31.84
N SER A 240 40.58 3.39 -32.73
CA SER A 240 40.18 3.62 -34.13
C SER A 240 40.06 2.32 -34.93
N GLU A 241 40.97 1.37 -34.70
CA GLU A 241 40.90 0.04 -35.32
C GLU A 241 39.75 -0.79 -34.72
N MET A 242 39.55 -0.74 -33.39
CA MET A 242 38.38 -1.35 -32.75
C MET A 242 37.07 -0.85 -33.36
N GLN A 243 36.92 0.47 -33.53
CA GLN A 243 35.72 1.08 -34.12
C GLN A 243 35.49 0.60 -35.55
N LYS A 244 36.55 0.54 -36.37
CA LYS A 244 36.48 0.07 -37.75
C LYS A 244 35.99 -1.37 -37.83
N TRP A 245 36.61 -2.28 -37.08
CA TRP A 245 36.23 -3.70 -37.09
C TRP A 245 34.88 -3.97 -36.41
N ALA A 246 34.53 -3.24 -35.35
CA ALA A 246 33.22 -3.28 -34.73
C ALA A 246 32.11 -2.85 -35.71
N THR A 247 32.32 -1.78 -36.47
CA THR A 247 31.37 -1.31 -37.51
C THR A 247 31.22 -2.34 -38.63
N ILE A 248 32.31 -2.99 -39.05
CA ILE A 248 32.30 -4.04 -40.06
C ILE A 248 31.47 -5.25 -39.58
N LEU A 249 31.67 -5.68 -38.34
CA LEU A 249 30.96 -6.81 -37.72
C LEU A 249 29.49 -6.50 -37.46
N LEU A 250 29.16 -5.28 -37.01
CA LEU A 250 27.78 -4.84 -36.82
C LEU A 250 27.00 -4.85 -38.14
N ASN A 251 27.63 -4.38 -39.23
CA ASN A 251 27.02 -4.39 -40.57
C ASN A 251 26.83 -5.80 -41.14
N LEU A 252 27.59 -6.80 -40.67
CA LEU A 252 27.55 -8.17 -41.17
C LEU A 252 26.37 -8.96 -40.60
N ASN A 253 26.30 -9.06 -39.27
CA ASN A 253 25.35 -9.93 -38.56
C ASN A 253 24.75 -9.30 -37.29
N GLY A 254 24.92 -7.98 -37.09
CA GLY A 254 24.52 -7.32 -35.85
C GLY A 254 25.56 -7.40 -34.74
N GLY A 255 26.76 -7.92 -35.01
CA GLY A 255 27.93 -7.77 -34.14
C GLY A 255 27.86 -8.45 -32.77
N SER A 256 26.92 -9.39 -32.57
CA SER A 256 26.69 -10.03 -31.26
C SER A 256 27.95 -10.71 -30.70
N ALA A 257 28.70 -11.44 -31.54
CA ALA A 257 29.96 -12.07 -31.15
C ALA A 257 31.03 -11.04 -30.75
N CYS A 258 31.11 -9.92 -31.47
CA CYS A 258 32.03 -8.83 -31.17
C CYS A 258 31.72 -8.19 -29.82
N ILE A 259 30.43 -7.95 -29.56
CA ILE A 259 29.92 -7.40 -28.30
C ILE A 259 30.22 -8.36 -27.15
N GLN A 260 29.94 -9.65 -27.31
CA GLN A 260 30.23 -10.66 -26.29
C GLN A 260 31.71 -10.75 -25.95
N VAL A 261 32.60 -10.77 -26.95
CA VAL A 261 34.05 -10.80 -26.73
C VAL A 261 34.54 -9.52 -26.05
N PHE A 262 34.00 -8.35 -26.43
CA PHE A 262 34.31 -7.08 -25.79
C PHE A 262 33.91 -7.09 -24.30
N ILE A 263 32.69 -7.57 -24.00
CA ILE A 263 32.18 -7.68 -22.61
C ILE A 263 33.03 -8.68 -21.82
N GLN A 264 33.27 -9.88 -22.36
CA GLN A 264 33.98 -10.95 -21.66
C GLN A 264 35.44 -10.60 -21.37
N LYS A 265 36.10 -9.75 -22.15
CA LYS A 265 37.48 -9.32 -21.91
C LYS A 265 37.61 -8.15 -20.92
N ASN A 266 36.50 -7.67 -20.37
CA ASN A 266 36.54 -6.61 -19.37
C ASN A 266 37.02 -7.18 -18.02
N SER A 267 37.92 -6.46 -17.35
CA SER A 267 38.49 -6.86 -16.05
C SER A 267 37.44 -6.90 -14.93
N ILE A 268 36.33 -6.18 -15.05
CA ILE A 268 35.25 -6.14 -14.03
C ILE A 268 34.67 -7.51 -13.69
N PHE A 269 34.74 -8.48 -14.62
CA PHE A 269 34.21 -9.83 -14.42
C PHE A 269 35.20 -10.81 -13.76
N PHE A 270 36.48 -10.44 -13.65
CA PHE A 270 37.53 -11.31 -13.09
C PHE A 270 38.20 -10.74 -11.85
N ASP A 271 38.15 -9.42 -11.67
CA ASP A 271 38.74 -8.73 -10.54
C ASP A 271 37.84 -8.86 -9.29
N HIS A 272 37.99 -9.95 -8.54
CA HIS A 272 37.37 -10.12 -7.21
C HIS A 272 38.10 -9.29 -6.14
N LEU A 273 38.18 -7.96 -6.35
CA LEU A 273 38.91 -7.04 -5.48
C LEU A 273 38.23 -6.83 -4.12
N TYR A 274 36.94 -7.13 -4.01
CA TYR A 274 36.12 -6.88 -2.83
C TYR A 274 35.39 -8.16 -2.41
N ASP A 275 35.76 -8.73 -1.27
CA ASP A 275 35.04 -9.86 -0.67
C ASP A 275 33.78 -9.34 0.08
N PRO A 276 32.56 -9.84 -0.23
CA PRO A 276 31.37 -9.54 0.55
C PRO A 276 31.54 -9.74 2.06
N MET A 277 32.40 -10.68 2.48
CA MET A 277 32.64 -11.03 3.88
C MET A 277 33.30 -9.92 4.70
N ASP A 278 34.01 -8.99 4.06
CA ASP A 278 34.70 -7.89 4.72
C ASP A 278 33.73 -6.87 5.36
N ASN A 279 32.47 -6.84 4.92
CA ASN A 279 31.43 -6.02 5.56
C ASN A 279 31.12 -6.48 6.99
N PHE A 280 31.44 -7.73 7.34
CA PHE A 280 31.06 -8.34 8.62
C PHE A 280 32.20 -8.38 9.65
N THR A 281 33.44 -8.02 9.30
CA THR A 281 34.60 -8.08 10.22
C THR A 281 34.53 -7.02 11.34
N CYS A 282 33.96 -5.84 11.08
CA CYS A 282 33.82 -4.76 12.07
C CYS A 282 32.61 -4.88 13.01
N LEU A 283 31.67 -5.81 12.79
CA LEU A 283 30.57 -6.11 13.73
C LEU A 283 31.09 -6.55 15.11
N THR A 284 32.32 -7.04 15.15
CA THR A 284 33.01 -7.50 16.37
C THR A 284 33.53 -6.36 17.25
N ILE A 285 33.66 -5.14 16.72
CA ILE A 285 34.37 -4.02 17.37
C ILE A 285 33.41 -2.94 17.90
N SER A 286 32.26 -2.74 17.24
CA SER A 286 31.29 -1.72 17.62
C SER A 286 30.14 -2.36 18.42
N ASN A 287 30.09 -2.08 19.72
CA ASN A 287 29.00 -2.46 20.65
C ASN A 287 27.61 -1.85 20.30
N LEU A 288 27.39 -1.45 19.04
CA LEU A 288 26.19 -0.79 18.53
C LEU A 288 25.46 -1.59 17.43
N GLY A 289 25.99 -2.73 16.97
CA GLY A 289 25.28 -3.60 16.03
C GLY A 289 24.94 -2.92 14.69
N GLU A 290 25.76 -1.96 14.26
CA GLU A 290 25.64 -1.30 12.96
C GLU A 290 26.66 -1.90 11.99
N LEU A 291 26.20 -2.24 10.78
CA LEU A 291 27.05 -2.71 9.70
C LEU A 291 28.01 -1.61 9.27
N ASN A 292 29.26 -1.98 9.04
CA ASN A 292 30.15 -1.09 8.32
C ASN A 292 29.80 -1.17 6.83
N TYR A 293 28.92 -0.27 6.38
CA TYR A 293 28.55 -0.17 4.96
C TYR A 293 29.68 0.43 4.09
N MET A 294 30.86 0.75 4.65
CA MET A 294 31.95 1.35 3.89
C MET A 294 32.48 0.40 2.81
N GLN A 295 32.72 -0.88 3.13
CA GLN A 295 33.26 -1.85 2.16
C GLN A 295 32.29 -2.08 0.99
N MET A 296 31.00 -2.25 1.28
CA MET A 296 29.94 -2.29 0.27
C MET A 296 29.90 -0.98 -0.55
N THR A 297 30.05 0.18 0.09
CA THR A 297 30.04 1.47 -0.61
C THR A 297 31.25 1.61 -1.54
N GLU A 298 32.44 1.18 -1.11
CA GLU A 298 33.65 1.18 -1.95
C GLU A 298 33.50 0.26 -3.16
N PHE A 299 32.93 -0.93 -2.99
CA PHE A 299 32.60 -1.82 -4.11
C PHE A 299 31.64 -1.17 -5.10
N PHE A 300 30.52 -0.60 -4.65
CA PHE A 300 29.58 0.06 -5.55
C PHE A 300 30.18 1.29 -6.22
N ASN A 301 31.02 2.08 -5.54
CA ASN A 301 31.73 3.20 -6.15
C ASN A 301 32.70 2.73 -7.25
N TYR A 302 33.42 1.61 -7.02
CA TYR A 302 34.29 1.01 -8.03
C TYR A 302 33.48 0.57 -9.26
N VAL A 303 32.33 -0.09 -9.06
CA VAL A 303 31.43 -0.48 -10.15
C VAL A 303 30.92 0.75 -10.91
N GLU A 304 30.49 1.81 -10.22
CA GLU A 304 30.04 3.06 -10.83
C GLU A 304 31.12 3.72 -11.69
N GLU A 305 32.35 3.81 -11.18
CA GLU A 305 33.48 4.38 -11.92
C GLU A 305 33.80 3.56 -13.17
N GLU A 306 33.84 2.23 -13.05
CA GLU A 306 34.17 1.35 -14.17
C GLU A 306 33.07 1.36 -15.23
N MET A 307 31.80 1.30 -14.83
CA MET A 307 30.69 1.40 -15.78
C MET A 307 30.69 2.74 -16.52
N THR A 308 31.07 3.83 -15.86
CA THR A 308 31.17 5.17 -16.49
C THR A 308 32.33 5.23 -17.49
N LYS A 309 33.48 4.65 -17.16
CA LYS A 309 34.63 4.54 -18.07
C LYS A 309 34.25 3.72 -19.32
N GLN A 310 33.60 2.58 -19.12
CA GLN A 310 33.16 1.70 -20.20
C GLN A 310 32.08 2.33 -21.07
N ALA A 311 31.15 3.10 -20.50
CA ALA A 311 30.17 3.87 -21.27
C ALA A 311 30.85 4.80 -22.29
N SER A 312 31.89 5.53 -21.84
CA SER A 312 32.64 6.45 -22.69
C SER A 312 33.40 5.74 -23.81
N LEU A 313 33.93 4.54 -23.54
CA LEU A 313 34.65 3.72 -24.51
C LEU A 313 33.68 3.11 -25.53
N ILE A 314 32.54 2.58 -25.09
CA ILE A 314 31.49 2.03 -25.95
C ILE A 314 30.97 3.10 -26.91
N ASN A 315 30.77 4.34 -26.45
CA ASN A 315 30.34 5.46 -27.30
C ASN A 315 31.34 5.79 -28.42
N GLN A 316 32.63 5.50 -28.22
CA GLN A 316 33.67 5.74 -29.23
C GLN A 316 33.81 4.59 -30.22
N ILE A 317 33.55 3.35 -29.78
CA ILE A 317 33.77 2.14 -30.58
C ILE A 317 32.51 1.73 -31.36
N PHE A 318 31.33 1.81 -30.74
CA PHE A 318 30.07 1.30 -31.29
C PHE A 318 29.09 2.44 -31.61
N PRO A 319 28.31 2.31 -32.71
CA PRO A 319 27.23 3.24 -32.99
C PRO A 319 26.07 3.07 -32.00
N GLN A 320 25.31 4.14 -31.75
CA GLN A 320 24.24 4.18 -30.75
C GLN A 320 23.07 3.22 -31.05
N ASP A 321 22.91 2.79 -32.29
CA ASP A 321 21.81 1.91 -32.72
C ASP A 321 21.94 0.46 -32.21
N ALA A 322 23.11 0.08 -31.67
CA ALA A 322 23.42 -1.30 -31.30
C ALA A 322 23.14 -1.65 -29.83
N ASP A 323 22.65 -0.70 -29.01
CA ASP A 323 22.29 -0.88 -27.58
C ASP A 323 23.35 -1.64 -26.72
N VAL A 324 24.63 -1.62 -27.14
CA VAL A 324 25.74 -2.39 -26.54
C VAL A 324 25.93 -2.09 -25.05
N PHE A 325 25.73 -0.83 -24.67
CA PHE A 325 25.85 -0.40 -23.28
C PHE A 325 24.80 -1.07 -22.38
N TYR A 326 23.58 -1.28 -22.87
CA TYR A 326 22.54 -1.96 -22.10
C TYR A 326 22.91 -3.43 -21.84
N THR A 327 23.35 -4.16 -22.87
CA THR A 327 23.79 -5.55 -22.71
C THR A 327 24.98 -5.69 -21.77
N PHE A 328 25.91 -4.72 -21.80
CA PHE A 328 27.02 -4.69 -20.83
C PHE A 328 26.52 -4.47 -19.40
N VAL A 329 25.64 -3.48 -19.17
CA VAL A 329 25.04 -3.22 -17.85
C VAL A 329 24.30 -4.44 -17.33
N GLU A 330 23.50 -5.08 -18.18
CA GLU A 330 22.74 -6.31 -17.85
C GLU A 330 23.66 -7.43 -17.38
N ARG A 331 24.75 -7.70 -18.12
CA ARG A 331 25.75 -8.69 -17.72
C ARG A 331 26.47 -8.34 -16.41
N VAL A 332 26.85 -7.07 -16.20
CA VAL A 332 27.49 -6.63 -14.95
C VAL A 332 26.55 -6.83 -13.76
N VAL A 333 25.27 -6.54 -13.92
CA VAL A 333 24.29 -6.76 -12.86
C VAL A 333 24.10 -8.25 -12.58
N GLU A 334 23.92 -9.06 -13.62
CA GLU A 334 23.71 -10.52 -13.49
C GLU A 334 24.92 -11.25 -12.90
N ASP A 335 26.12 -10.96 -13.39
CA ASP A 335 27.32 -11.75 -13.08
C ASP A 335 28.11 -11.18 -11.89
N VAL A 336 28.09 -9.86 -11.65
CA VAL A 336 28.92 -9.22 -10.60
C VAL A 336 28.06 -8.77 -9.40
N ILE A 337 26.99 -8.00 -9.66
CA ILE A 337 26.19 -7.41 -8.57
C ILE A 337 25.32 -8.46 -7.88
N ILE A 338 24.63 -9.33 -8.63
CA ILE A 338 23.79 -10.39 -8.04
C ILE A 338 24.63 -11.36 -7.22
N GLU A 339 25.80 -11.78 -7.70
CA GLU A 339 26.69 -12.68 -6.94
C GLU A 339 27.08 -12.05 -5.59
N TYR A 340 27.56 -10.80 -5.62
CA TYR A 340 27.94 -10.05 -4.41
C TYR A 340 26.78 -9.91 -3.43
N ILE A 341 25.60 -9.48 -3.90
CA ILE A 341 24.42 -9.28 -3.06
C ILE A 341 23.92 -10.61 -2.50
N THR A 342 23.90 -11.68 -3.28
CA THR A 342 23.41 -12.99 -2.83
C THR A 342 24.22 -13.49 -1.64
N ILE A 343 25.55 -13.45 -1.73
CA ILE A 343 26.46 -13.86 -0.64
C ILE A 343 26.23 -12.98 0.60
N LEU A 344 26.15 -11.65 0.42
CA LEU A 344 25.92 -10.70 1.51
C LEU A 344 24.57 -10.92 2.22
N LEU A 345 23.52 -11.23 1.46
CA LEU A 345 22.17 -11.48 1.96
C LEU A 345 22.06 -12.84 2.67
N GLU A 346 22.70 -13.88 2.16
CA GLU A 346 22.72 -15.20 2.81
C GLU A 346 23.45 -15.14 4.15
N GLU A 347 24.61 -14.50 4.21
CA GLU A 347 25.40 -14.40 5.43
C GLU A 347 24.76 -13.48 6.47
N SER A 348 24.13 -12.38 6.05
CA SER A 348 23.36 -11.53 6.97
C SER A 348 22.14 -12.29 7.54
N CYS A 349 21.43 -13.06 6.71
CA CYS A 349 20.31 -13.90 7.14
C CYS A 349 20.73 -14.99 8.13
N ARG A 350 21.92 -15.57 7.97
CA ARG A 350 22.44 -16.62 8.86
C ARG A 350 22.79 -16.10 10.25
N ARG A 351 23.19 -14.84 10.37
CA ARG A 351 23.62 -14.23 11.63
C ARG A 351 22.45 -13.67 12.43
N ASP A 352 21.69 -12.74 11.84
CA ASP A 352 20.57 -12.08 12.50
C ASP A 352 19.57 -11.56 11.46
N ILE A 353 18.29 -11.82 11.70
CA ILE A 353 17.21 -11.37 10.82
C ILE A 353 17.13 -9.83 10.77
N SER A 354 17.38 -9.14 11.90
CA SER A 354 17.38 -7.67 11.95
C SER A 354 18.49 -7.08 11.07
N LEU A 355 19.64 -7.76 11.01
CA LEU A 355 20.75 -7.40 10.15
C LEU A 355 20.36 -7.59 8.68
N TYR A 356 19.83 -8.76 8.33
CA TYR A 356 19.34 -9.07 6.98
C TYR A 356 18.38 -8.00 6.46
N LEU A 357 17.35 -7.63 7.24
CA LEU A 357 16.37 -6.63 6.82
C LEU A 357 16.99 -5.25 6.54
N LYS A 358 17.99 -4.85 7.34
CA LYS A 358 18.73 -3.60 7.11
C LYS A 358 19.65 -3.69 5.89
N THR A 359 20.34 -4.81 5.72
CA THR A 359 21.24 -5.06 4.57
C THR A 359 20.48 -5.01 3.25
N VAL A 360 19.32 -5.67 3.14
CA VAL A 360 18.49 -5.67 1.91
C VAL A 360 18.11 -4.24 1.50
N VAL A 361 17.68 -3.41 2.46
CA VAL A 361 17.33 -2.01 2.18
C VAL A 361 18.56 -1.20 1.76
N ALA A 362 19.70 -1.41 2.42
CA ALA A 362 20.93 -0.72 2.11
C ALA A 362 21.46 -1.07 0.70
N THR A 363 21.48 -2.35 0.35
CA THR A 363 21.90 -2.80 -1.00
C THR A 363 20.95 -2.27 -2.07
N HIS A 364 19.64 -2.30 -1.82
CA HIS A 364 18.65 -1.74 -2.74
C HIS A 364 18.86 -0.24 -2.96
N GLN A 365 19.06 0.54 -1.90
CA GLN A 365 19.32 1.98 -2.02
C GLN A 365 20.60 2.26 -2.83
N ARG A 366 21.63 1.43 -2.69
CA ARG A 366 22.87 1.55 -3.50
C ARG A 366 22.63 1.17 -4.95
N CYS A 367 21.91 0.09 -5.23
CA CYS A 367 21.59 -0.29 -6.61
C CYS A 367 20.75 0.77 -7.33
N ILE A 368 19.81 1.41 -6.63
CA ILE A 368 19.07 2.56 -7.16
C ILE A 368 19.98 3.78 -7.36
N HIS A 369 21.03 3.95 -6.56
CA HIS A 369 22.04 4.99 -6.78
C HIS A 369 22.88 4.71 -8.03
N VAL A 370 23.37 3.48 -8.20
CA VAL A 370 24.08 3.04 -9.41
C VAL A 370 23.21 3.27 -10.64
N ALA A 371 21.97 2.77 -10.63
CA ALA A 371 21.01 3.00 -11.70
C ALA A 371 20.82 4.50 -11.95
N LYS A 372 20.87 5.34 -10.90
CA LYS A 372 20.76 6.80 -11.02
C LYS A 372 21.96 7.46 -11.70
N VAL A 373 23.16 6.94 -11.52
CA VAL A 373 24.37 7.41 -12.18
C VAL A 373 24.34 6.99 -13.66
N LEU A 374 23.91 5.77 -13.96
CA LEU A 374 23.91 5.20 -15.33
C LEU A 374 22.98 5.92 -16.33
N TRP A 375 21.83 6.45 -15.90
CA TRP A 375 20.94 7.23 -16.78
C TRP A 375 21.21 8.74 -16.81
N LYS A 376 21.91 9.30 -15.81
CA LYS A 376 22.18 10.75 -15.74
C LYS A 376 23.58 11.12 -16.22
N ASP A 377 24.58 10.36 -15.80
CA ASP A 377 25.99 10.76 -15.92
C ASP A 377 26.72 9.96 -17.02
N ALA A 378 26.25 8.75 -17.35
CA ALA A 378 26.83 7.95 -18.43
C ALA A 378 26.36 8.41 -19.82
N LYS A 379 27.26 8.36 -20.81
CA LYS A 379 26.99 8.66 -22.24
C LYS A 379 27.57 7.54 -23.12
N PRO A 380 26.75 6.82 -23.92
CA PRO A 380 25.29 6.96 -24.10
C PRO A 380 24.52 6.60 -22.83
N GLY A 381 23.55 7.44 -22.46
CA GLY A 381 22.77 7.25 -21.25
C GLY A 381 21.65 6.25 -21.48
N LEU A 382 21.44 5.35 -20.51
CA LEU A 382 20.29 4.46 -20.52
C LEU A 382 19.01 5.25 -20.23
N THR A 383 17.87 4.88 -20.83
CA THR A 383 16.58 5.48 -20.44
C THR A 383 16.25 5.12 -18.99
N LYS A 384 15.68 6.07 -18.23
CA LYS A 384 15.28 5.86 -16.82
C LYS A 384 14.57 4.54 -16.56
N ILE A 385 13.57 4.24 -17.40
CA ILE A 385 12.68 3.09 -17.25
C ILE A 385 13.48 1.78 -17.33
N ARG A 386 14.32 1.63 -18.37
CA ARG A 386 15.17 0.44 -18.53
C ARG A 386 16.16 0.26 -17.37
N ALA A 387 16.70 1.34 -16.80
CA ALA A 387 17.60 1.25 -15.66
C ALA A 387 16.86 0.82 -14.37
N GLU A 388 15.66 1.34 -14.14
CA GLU A 388 14.82 0.97 -13.01
C GLU A 388 14.31 -0.48 -13.13
N ASP A 389 13.85 -0.89 -14.32
CA ASP A 389 13.38 -2.25 -14.60
C ASP A 389 14.44 -3.31 -14.33
N LEU A 390 15.69 -3.02 -14.66
CA LEU A 390 16.81 -3.94 -14.45
C LEU A 390 17.09 -4.18 -12.96
N ILE A 391 17.03 -3.13 -12.14
CA ILE A 391 17.14 -3.29 -10.67
C ILE A 391 15.93 -4.03 -10.11
N TYR A 392 14.74 -3.82 -10.66
CA TYR A 392 13.53 -4.54 -10.22
C TYR A 392 13.62 -6.03 -10.52
N GLN A 393 14.05 -6.42 -11.72
CA GLN A 393 14.28 -7.83 -12.07
C GLN A 393 15.33 -8.49 -11.18
N MET A 394 16.40 -7.75 -10.85
CA MET A 394 17.45 -8.23 -9.95
C MET A 394 16.94 -8.53 -8.53
N PHE A 395 16.07 -7.67 -7.98
CA PHE A 395 15.57 -7.83 -6.61
C PHE A 395 14.35 -8.75 -6.49
N GLU A 396 13.58 -8.94 -7.57
CA GLU A 396 12.38 -9.78 -7.61
C GLU A 396 12.51 -11.14 -6.88
N PRO A 397 13.56 -11.96 -7.09
CA PRO A 397 13.69 -13.25 -6.40
C PRO A 397 13.85 -13.14 -4.88
N PHE A 398 14.35 -12.00 -4.37
CA PHE A 398 14.57 -11.78 -2.94
C PHE A 398 13.36 -11.15 -2.23
N MET A 399 12.51 -10.43 -2.96
CA MET A 399 11.43 -9.62 -2.38
C MET A 399 10.40 -10.44 -1.61
N ASP A 400 9.99 -11.60 -2.15
CA ASP A 400 8.97 -12.43 -1.51
C ASP A 400 9.40 -12.96 -0.14
N LYS A 401 10.69 -13.35 -0.03
CA LYS A 401 11.29 -13.74 1.25
C LYS A 401 11.40 -12.54 2.18
N TYR A 402 11.91 -11.41 1.68
CA TYR A 402 12.08 -10.19 2.47
C TYR A 402 10.77 -9.69 3.09
N LEU A 403 9.70 -9.54 2.31
CA LEU A 403 8.41 -9.02 2.80
C LEU A 403 7.80 -9.92 3.87
N LYS A 404 7.94 -11.24 3.72
CA LYS A 404 7.45 -12.21 4.70
C LYS A 404 8.25 -12.16 6.00
N GLU A 405 9.58 -12.12 5.91
CA GLU A 405 10.46 -12.03 7.08
C GLU A 405 10.29 -10.70 7.82
N GLU A 406 10.07 -9.60 7.10
CA GLU A 406 9.82 -8.28 7.70
C GLU A 406 8.52 -8.27 8.52
N LEU A 407 7.42 -8.84 7.98
CA LEU A 407 6.17 -8.96 8.72
C LEU A 407 6.30 -9.85 9.97
N ASN A 408 6.98 -10.99 9.84
CA ASN A 408 7.25 -11.89 10.95
C ASN A 408 8.11 -11.21 12.02
N TYR A 409 9.15 -10.49 11.62
CA TYR A 409 10.02 -9.76 12.52
C TYR A 409 9.25 -8.72 13.34
N VAL A 410 8.39 -7.92 12.70
CA VAL A 410 7.55 -6.93 13.40
C VAL A 410 6.63 -7.63 14.41
N LYS A 411 6.00 -8.74 14.00
CA LYS A 411 5.09 -9.49 14.88
C LYS A 411 5.84 -10.02 16.11
N THR A 412 6.90 -10.78 15.91
CA THR A 412 7.69 -11.38 17.01
C THR A 412 8.28 -10.30 17.90
N ARG A 413 8.84 -9.22 17.32
CA ARG A 413 9.41 -8.14 18.12
C ARG A 413 8.36 -7.41 18.95
N SER A 414 7.16 -7.21 18.41
CA SER A 414 6.03 -6.59 19.12
C SER A 414 5.55 -7.47 20.27
N GLU A 415 5.44 -8.78 20.04
CA GLU A 415 5.09 -9.78 21.07
C GLU A 415 6.16 -9.85 22.18
N ASP A 416 7.44 -9.84 21.82
CA ASP A 416 8.56 -9.84 22.78
C ASP A 416 8.56 -8.61 23.69
N GLU A 417 8.25 -7.41 23.15
CA GLU A 417 8.17 -6.19 23.97
C GLU A 417 7.00 -6.25 24.96
N ILE A 418 5.88 -6.86 24.58
CA ILE A 418 4.74 -7.11 25.47
C ILE A 418 5.12 -8.16 26.53
N GLU A 419 5.82 -9.23 26.14
CA GLU A 419 6.23 -10.27 27.08
C GLU A 419 7.24 -9.77 28.10
N LYS A 420 8.24 -8.97 27.67
CA LYS A 420 9.14 -8.26 28.59
C LYS A 420 8.39 -7.37 29.56
N TRP A 421 7.34 -6.69 29.10
CA TRP A 421 6.47 -5.89 29.96
C TRP A 421 5.70 -6.75 30.96
N ASN A 422 5.11 -7.85 30.53
CA ASN A 422 4.40 -8.80 31.39
C ASN A 422 5.32 -9.38 32.46
N GLN A 423 6.57 -9.72 32.11
CA GLN A 423 7.57 -10.18 33.06
C GLN A 423 7.96 -9.08 34.07
N LYS A 424 8.16 -7.84 33.61
CA LYS A 424 8.39 -6.69 34.51
C LYS A 424 7.23 -6.50 35.48
N LEU A 425 5.99 -6.68 35.03
CA LEU A 425 4.78 -6.64 35.85
C LEU A 425 4.78 -7.74 36.92
N ILE A 426 5.13 -8.98 36.55
CA ILE A 426 5.22 -10.11 37.48
C ILE A 426 6.32 -9.88 38.52
N ASN A 427 7.53 -9.50 38.09
CA ASN A 427 8.65 -9.26 39.00
C ASN A 427 8.33 -8.17 40.03
N LYS A 428 7.76 -7.05 39.57
CA LYS A 428 7.29 -5.98 40.47
C LYS A 428 6.21 -6.46 41.43
N SER A 429 5.35 -7.38 41.01
CA SER A 429 4.33 -7.95 41.89
C SER A 429 4.92 -8.83 42.99
N MET A 430 5.98 -9.58 42.71
CA MET A 430 6.70 -10.42 43.68
C MET A 430 7.52 -9.56 44.66
N GLU A 431 8.23 -8.55 44.16
CA GLU A 431 8.96 -7.57 44.99
C GLU A 431 8.01 -6.85 45.97
N ALA A 432 6.83 -6.45 45.51
CA ALA A 432 5.81 -5.83 46.35
C ALA A 432 5.28 -6.80 47.44
N GLN A 433 5.12 -8.09 47.16
CA GLN A 433 4.77 -9.08 48.18
C GLN A 433 5.86 -9.25 49.23
N GLN A 434 7.12 -9.13 48.84
CA GLN A 434 8.27 -9.26 49.74
C GLN A 434 8.48 -8.00 50.60
N ASP A 435 8.19 -6.81 50.06
CA ASP A 435 8.20 -5.54 50.78
C ASP A 435 7.08 -5.44 51.84
N ILE A 436 5.90 -6.01 51.57
CA ILE A 436 4.77 -6.05 52.54
C ILE A 436 5.15 -6.85 53.80
N LEU A 437 6.04 -7.83 53.68
CA LEU A 437 6.55 -8.60 54.82
C LEU A 437 7.54 -7.78 55.68
N ASN A 438 8.14 -6.72 55.14
CA ASN A 438 9.12 -5.86 55.82
C ASN A 438 8.48 -4.53 56.26
N ASN A 439 7.62 -4.62 57.27
CA ASN A 439 6.64 -3.62 57.70
C ASN A 439 7.22 -2.41 58.48
N ALA A 440 7.86 -1.44 57.82
CA ALA A 440 8.40 -0.24 58.51
C ALA A 440 8.05 1.15 57.92
N ASN A 441 7.39 1.28 56.76
CA ASN A 441 7.28 2.57 56.04
C ASN A 441 5.86 2.99 55.62
N ARG A 442 4.83 2.65 56.41
CA ARG A 442 3.41 2.93 56.06
C ARG A 442 3.03 4.43 56.15
N GLU A 443 3.70 5.21 57.00
CA GLU A 443 3.41 6.63 57.28
C GLU A 443 4.01 7.60 56.24
N ILE A 444 5.27 7.38 55.86
CA ILE A 444 6.00 8.20 54.87
C ILE A 444 5.33 8.08 53.48
N TYR A 445 4.74 6.91 53.21
CA TYR A 445 4.02 6.59 51.98
C TYR A 445 2.78 7.47 51.76
N LYS A 446 1.92 7.63 52.78
CA LYS A 446 0.69 8.44 52.70
C LYS A 446 0.96 9.90 52.34
N ARG A 447 2.05 10.45 52.88
CA ARG A 447 2.42 11.87 52.69
C ARG A 447 2.95 12.15 51.29
N ASN A 448 3.73 11.24 50.73
CA ASN A 448 4.28 11.36 49.38
C ASN A 448 3.20 11.12 48.31
N TYR A 449 2.26 10.20 48.56
CA TYR A 449 1.14 9.89 47.67
C TYR A 449 0.26 11.12 47.38
N LEU A 450 -0.22 11.82 48.42
CA LEU A 450 -1.09 12.99 48.27
C LEU A 450 -0.40 14.19 47.60
N THR A 451 0.93 14.28 47.72
CA THR A 451 1.71 15.39 47.16
C THR A 451 1.94 15.19 45.65
N SER A 452 2.18 13.96 45.22
CA SER A 452 2.32 13.61 43.80
C SER A 452 0.97 13.60 43.08
N PHE A 453 -0.10 13.14 43.74
CA PHE A 453 -1.47 13.17 43.21
C PHE A 453 -1.92 14.59 42.81
N ARG A 454 -1.68 15.59 43.67
CA ARG A 454 -1.99 17.01 43.38
C ARG A 454 -1.21 17.60 42.21
N LYS A 455 -0.06 17.02 41.82
CA LYS A 455 0.74 17.50 40.69
C LYS A 455 0.25 16.93 39.36
N ILE A 456 -0.13 15.65 39.33
CA ILE A 456 -0.61 14.98 38.12
C ILE A 456 -1.98 15.53 37.69
N LEU A 457 -2.88 15.77 38.66
CA LEU A 457 -4.20 16.38 38.42
C LEU A 457 -4.17 17.82 37.89
N LYS A 458 -3.02 18.50 37.98
CA LYS A 458 -2.86 19.90 37.55
C LYS A 458 -2.24 20.04 36.16
N LEU A 459 -1.95 18.94 35.46
CA LEU A 459 -1.43 19.00 34.09
C LEU A 459 -2.58 19.29 33.11
N PRO A 460 -2.55 20.40 32.35
CA PRO A 460 -3.61 20.70 31.40
C PRO A 460 -3.55 19.78 30.18
N THR A 461 -4.64 19.07 29.89
CA THR A 461 -4.84 18.34 28.63
C THR A 461 -5.00 19.34 27.49
N ALA A 462 -4.02 19.38 26.58
CA ALA A 462 -4.04 20.23 25.41
C ALA A 462 -5.15 19.78 24.44
N ARG A 463 -6.28 20.52 24.43
CA ARG A 463 -7.36 20.36 23.46
C ARG A 463 -6.91 20.80 22.07
N SER A 464 -6.72 19.88 21.14
CA SER A 464 -6.71 20.19 19.71
C SER A 464 -8.15 20.17 19.19
N ARG A 465 -8.66 21.33 18.75
CA ARG A 465 -9.98 21.48 18.09
C ARG A 465 -9.81 21.29 16.58
N HIS A 466 -10.59 20.43 15.95
CA HIS A 466 -10.71 20.39 14.48
C HIS A 466 -12.04 21.01 13.98
N SER A 467 -11.89 22.03 13.10
CA SER A 467 -12.68 22.47 11.91
C SER A 467 -14.23 22.50 11.92
N SER A 468 -15.02 23.45 11.36
CA SER A 468 -14.96 24.76 10.64
C SER A 468 -16.46 25.21 10.45
N PRO A 469 -16.94 26.22 9.64
CA PRO A 469 -16.29 27.29 8.83
C PRO A 469 -16.99 28.71 8.87
N VAL A 470 -16.43 29.67 8.10
CA VAL A 470 -17.04 30.88 7.45
C VAL A 470 -17.14 32.25 8.18
N GLN A 471 -16.47 33.24 7.54
CA GLN A 471 -16.68 34.71 7.42
C GLN A 471 -17.09 35.57 8.63
N SER A 472 -16.30 36.61 8.92
CA SER A 472 -16.53 37.97 8.41
C SER A 472 -15.62 39.00 9.09
N SER A 473 -15.25 40.00 8.30
CA SER A 473 -14.37 41.13 8.57
C SER A 473 -14.94 42.14 9.58
N SER A 474 -14.08 42.65 10.47
CA SER A 474 -14.02 44.09 10.75
C SER A 474 -12.84 44.44 11.69
N SER A 475 -12.01 45.34 11.19
CA SER A 475 -11.00 46.13 11.88
C SER A 475 -11.57 46.97 13.04
N ASN A 476 -10.84 47.08 14.14
CA ASN A 476 -10.52 48.39 14.72
C ASN A 476 -9.39 48.38 15.76
N ILE A 477 -8.68 49.50 15.75
CA ILE A 477 -7.38 49.85 16.32
C ILE A 477 -7.55 50.59 17.65
N SER A 478 -6.68 50.34 18.63
CA SER A 478 -6.02 51.36 19.50
C SER A 478 -5.13 50.68 20.56
N ARG A 479 -3.79 50.80 20.48
CA ARG A 479 -2.90 51.76 21.22
C ARG A 479 -3.04 51.66 22.75
N ASN A 480 -2.02 51.59 23.61
CA ASN A 480 -0.55 51.80 23.65
C ASN A 480 -0.14 51.17 25.02
N LYS A 481 1.08 50.69 25.32
CA LYS A 481 2.33 51.47 25.48
C LYS A 481 3.46 50.48 25.87
N ARG A 482 4.66 50.81 25.41
CA ARG A 482 5.93 50.06 25.47
C ARG A 482 6.51 49.97 26.88
N ASN A 483 7.26 48.89 27.17
CA ASN A 483 8.66 49.01 27.60
C ASN A 483 9.49 47.73 27.43
N SER A 484 10.68 47.95 26.86
CA SER A 484 11.97 47.23 27.02
C SER A 484 12.11 45.78 26.56
N ALA A 485 13.10 45.61 25.68
CA ALA A 485 13.49 44.41 24.98
C ALA A 485 14.31 43.43 25.86
N SER A 486 14.02 42.14 25.68
CA SER A 486 15.01 41.07 25.74
C SER A 486 14.55 39.91 24.85
N SER A 487 15.49 39.45 24.04
CA SER A 487 15.52 38.27 23.17
C SER A 487 14.48 37.18 23.44
N ILE A 488 13.55 36.99 22.50
CA ILE A 488 12.78 35.76 22.33
C ILE A 488 13.61 34.84 21.44
N THR A 489 14.35 33.93 22.06
CA THR A 489 14.73 32.67 21.42
C THR A 489 13.50 31.78 21.38
N SER A 490 13.20 31.30 20.18
CA SER A 490 12.20 30.28 19.90
C SER A 490 12.50 29.00 20.67
N SER A 491 11.76 28.74 21.74
CA SER A 491 11.64 27.40 22.32
C SER A 491 10.26 26.84 21.98
N ASN A 492 10.25 25.98 20.96
CA ASN A 492 9.28 24.91 20.86
C ASN A 492 9.28 24.15 22.20
N PRO A 493 8.12 23.77 22.78
CA PRO A 493 8.13 22.83 23.88
C PRO A 493 8.37 21.44 23.28
N THR A 494 9.64 21.09 23.05
CA THR A 494 10.03 19.68 23.00
C THR A 494 9.76 19.12 24.40
N LEU A 495 8.76 18.25 24.49
CA LEU A 495 8.47 17.43 25.65
C LEU A 495 9.73 16.63 26.00
N ASN A 496 10.47 17.06 27.02
CA ASN A 496 11.56 16.27 27.57
C ASN A 496 10.96 15.07 28.31
N LEU A 497 11.00 13.92 27.64
CA LEU A 497 10.51 12.61 28.10
C LEU A 497 11.07 12.26 29.50
N THR A 498 12.29 12.72 29.81
CA THR A 498 12.99 12.54 31.08
C THR A 498 12.36 13.27 32.27
N ASP A 499 11.71 14.41 32.06
CA ASP A 499 11.06 15.17 33.13
C ASP A 499 9.68 14.57 33.47
N LEU A 500 9.01 13.97 32.49
CA LEU A 500 7.83 13.14 32.70
C LEU A 500 8.19 11.80 33.36
N GLN A 501 9.27 11.13 32.94
CA GLN A 501 9.72 9.87 33.52
C GLN A 501 10.21 10.02 34.96
N SER A 502 10.88 11.13 35.31
CA SER A 502 11.32 11.41 36.68
C SER A 502 10.18 11.87 37.60
N ALA A 503 9.13 12.48 37.05
CA ALA A 503 7.90 12.77 37.78
C ALA A 503 7.04 11.51 38.01
N LEU A 504 7.02 10.57 37.06
CA LEU A 504 6.34 9.26 37.17
C LEU A 504 7.08 8.29 38.10
N SER A 505 8.42 8.29 38.12
CA SER A 505 9.21 7.32 38.88
C SER A 505 9.24 7.58 40.39
N ASN A 506 9.03 8.83 40.82
CA ASN A 506 9.11 9.22 42.24
C ASN A 506 7.76 9.21 42.98
N ALA A 507 6.65 8.99 42.27
CA ALA A 507 5.37 8.71 42.87
C ALA A 507 5.18 7.19 42.86
N LYS A 508 5.33 6.54 44.02
CA LYS A 508 5.06 5.10 44.20
C LYS A 508 3.54 4.87 44.09
N LEU A 509 3.03 5.07 42.87
CA LEU A 509 1.63 5.07 42.48
C LEU A 509 1.13 3.65 42.29
N ASP A 510 -0.17 3.53 42.53
CA ASP A 510 -0.92 2.33 42.74
C ASP A 510 -0.77 1.26 41.64
N LYS A 511 -1.03 0.02 42.05
CA LYS A 511 -0.94 -1.25 41.31
C LYS A 511 -1.74 -1.31 39.99
N MET A 512 -2.46 -0.24 39.61
CA MET A 512 -3.26 -0.09 38.39
C MET A 512 -2.62 0.81 37.34
N GLN A 513 -1.92 1.88 37.74
CA GLN A 513 -1.19 2.75 36.79
C GLN A 513 -0.04 2.01 36.10
N GLN A 514 0.47 0.96 36.73
CA GLN A 514 1.57 0.14 36.20
C GLN A 514 1.12 -0.98 35.27
N MET A 515 -0.17 -1.11 34.95
CA MET A 515 -0.66 -2.21 34.11
C MET A 515 -0.64 -1.88 32.61
N LEU A 516 -0.80 -0.61 32.27
CA LEU A 516 -0.68 -0.10 30.90
C LEU A 516 0.59 0.75 30.81
N SER A 517 1.51 0.37 29.93
CA SER A 517 2.73 1.13 29.69
C SER A 517 2.62 1.98 28.43
N LEU A 518 2.69 3.31 28.61
CA LEU A 518 2.84 4.23 27.48
C LEU A 518 4.20 4.01 26.77
N GLU A 519 5.24 3.67 27.53
CA GLU A 519 6.59 3.41 26.98
C GLU A 519 6.59 2.17 26.08
N THR A 520 5.90 1.10 26.48
CA THR A 520 5.78 -0.12 25.66
C THR A 520 4.99 0.18 24.38
N ALA A 521 3.89 0.92 24.48
CA ALA A 521 3.12 1.34 23.32
C ALA A 521 3.96 2.20 22.35
N LEU A 522 4.73 3.15 22.89
CA LEU A 522 5.64 3.99 22.09
C LEU A 522 6.74 3.17 21.43
N GLN A 523 7.32 2.21 22.15
CA GLN A 523 8.35 1.32 21.60
C GLN A 523 7.79 0.45 20.47
N MET A 524 6.56 -0.07 20.61
CA MET A 524 5.89 -0.80 19.54
C MET A 524 5.63 0.08 18.32
N VAL A 525 5.21 1.34 18.52
CA VAL A 525 5.08 2.33 17.44
C VAL A 525 6.42 2.58 16.75
N HIS A 526 7.53 2.69 17.50
CA HIS A 526 8.86 2.84 16.92
C HIS A 526 9.28 1.64 16.08
N VAL A 527 9.09 0.41 16.59
CA VAL A 527 9.37 -0.84 15.85
C VAL A 527 8.57 -0.88 14.55
N ASN A 528 7.29 -0.53 14.62
CA ASN A 528 6.42 -0.45 13.45
C ASN A 528 6.88 0.61 12.45
N LYS A 529 7.21 1.82 12.94
CA LYS A 529 7.68 2.94 12.14
C LYS A 529 8.96 2.63 11.39
N ASP A 530 9.91 1.98 12.05
CA ASP A 530 11.17 1.58 11.42
C ASP A 530 10.96 0.52 10.35
N SER A 531 10.03 -0.42 10.56
CA SER A 531 9.64 -1.40 9.53
C SER A 531 8.94 -0.74 8.34
N LEU A 532 7.98 0.16 8.58
CA LEU A 532 7.33 0.92 7.50
C LEU A 532 8.33 1.73 6.68
N ARG A 533 9.34 2.34 7.31
CA ARG A 533 10.43 3.06 6.61
C ARG A 533 11.27 2.13 5.73
N ARG A 534 11.57 0.92 6.21
CA ARG A 534 12.28 -0.09 5.42
C ARG A 534 11.46 -0.53 4.21
N VAL A 535 10.20 -0.95 4.41
CA VAL A 535 9.32 -1.42 3.32
C VAL A 535 9.01 -0.29 2.34
N SER A 536 8.84 0.95 2.82
CA SER A 536 8.57 2.10 1.94
C SER A 536 9.77 2.47 1.05
N SER A 537 10.99 2.00 1.34
CA SER A 537 12.14 2.16 0.45
C SER A 537 11.96 1.42 -0.89
N PHE A 538 11.02 0.48 -0.97
CA PHE A 538 10.64 -0.24 -2.19
C PHE A 538 9.38 0.34 -2.85
N THR A 539 8.91 1.52 -2.44
CA THR A 539 7.78 2.16 -3.12
C THR A 539 8.19 2.63 -4.52
N GLY A 540 7.45 2.19 -5.54
CA GLY A 540 7.74 2.50 -6.95
C GLY A 540 7.83 1.29 -7.89
N TYR A 541 7.85 0.06 -7.36
CA TYR A 541 7.83 -1.16 -8.19
C TYR A 541 6.53 -1.24 -9.02
N PRO A 542 6.62 -1.52 -10.33
CA PRO A 542 5.45 -1.74 -11.17
C PRO A 542 4.76 -3.07 -10.83
N ASP A 543 3.54 -3.23 -11.35
CA ASP A 543 2.79 -4.49 -11.40
C ASP A 543 2.45 -5.13 -10.03
N LYS A 544 2.48 -6.46 -9.98
CA LYS A 544 2.02 -7.29 -8.85
C LYS A 544 2.84 -7.07 -7.58
N MET A 545 4.14 -6.82 -7.73
CA MET A 545 5.03 -6.56 -6.60
C MET A 545 4.71 -5.22 -5.93
N GLY A 546 4.37 -4.19 -6.70
CA GLY A 546 3.91 -2.92 -6.15
C GLY A 546 2.67 -3.06 -5.27
N TYR A 547 1.69 -3.87 -5.71
CA TYR A 547 0.50 -4.18 -4.90
C TYR A 547 0.86 -4.92 -3.61
N ARG A 548 1.73 -5.94 -3.70
CA ARG A 548 2.16 -6.75 -2.56
C ARG A 548 2.95 -5.94 -1.52
N ILE A 549 3.78 -4.99 -1.95
CA ILE A 549 4.49 -4.06 -1.06
C ILE A 549 3.47 -3.18 -0.32
N LYS A 550 2.46 -2.64 -1.03
CA LYS A 550 1.39 -1.86 -0.40
C LYS A 550 0.60 -2.69 0.61
N GLU A 551 0.22 -3.92 0.25
CA GLU A 551 -0.45 -4.86 1.16
C GLU A 551 0.40 -5.18 2.39
N THR A 552 1.73 -5.28 2.22
CA THR A 552 2.66 -5.50 3.33
C THR A 552 2.74 -4.28 4.24
N LEU A 553 2.79 -3.04 3.70
CA LEU A 553 2.72 -1.80 4.48
C LEU A 553 1.45 -1.74 5.33
N GLU A 554 0.30 -2.08 4.72
CA GLU A 554 -0.98 -2.16 5.42
C GLU A 554 -0.95 -3.23 6.52
N SER A 555 -0.41 -4.41 6.22
CA SER A 555 -0.31 -5.55 7.16
C SER A 555 0.61 -5.27 8.35
N VAL A 556 1.71 -4.54 8.13
CA VAL A 556 2.62 -4.10 9.20
C VAL A 556 1.88 -3.21 10.18
N PHE A 557 1.13 -2.21 9.70
CA PHE A 557 0.32 -1.35 10.57
C PHE A 557 -0.80 -2.11 11.30
N ILE A 558 -1.49 -3.02 10.60
CA ILE A 558 -2.51 -3.89 11.19
C ILE A 558 -1.93 -4.73 12.34
N THR A 559 -0.72 -5.27 12.15
CA THR A 559 -0.02 -6.08 13.17
C THR A 559 0.22 -5.28 14.46
N LEU A 560 0.53 -3.98 14.37
CA LEU A 560 0.63 -3.11 15.55
C LEU A 560 -0.68 -3.03 16.34
N LEU A 561 -1.80 -2.84 15.65
CA LEU A 561 -3.12 -2.73 16.29
C LEU A 561 -3.58 -4.05 16.90
N GLN A 562 -3.37 -5.16 16.18
CA GLN A 562 -3.72 -6.52 16.60
C GLN A 562 -2.87 -7.03 17.76
N THR A 563 -1.66 -6.48 17.95
CA THR A 563 -0.84 -6.78 19.13
C THR A 563 -1.19 -5.84 20.28
N LEU A 564 -1.24 -4.52 20.05
CA LEU A 564 -1.45 -3.53 21.12
C LEU A 564 -2.84 -3.63 21.78
N GLY A 565 -3.91 -3.76 21.01
CA GLY A 565 -5.28 -3.82 21.56
C GLY A 565 -5.54 -5.13 22.34
N PRO A 566 -5.50 -6.29 21.68
CA PRO A 566 -5.75 -7.60 22.30
C PRO A 566 -4.74 -8.06 23.36
N LEU A 567 -3.44 -7.79 23.19
CA LEU A 567 -2.39 -8.37 24.07
C LEU A 567 -1.93 -7.40 25.17
N HIS A 568 -2.10 -6.10 25.02
CA HIS A 568 -1.68 -5.12 26.03
C HIS A 568 -2.88 -4.42 26.70
N ILE A 569 -3.80 -3.85 25.92
CA ILE A 569 -4.94 -3.09 26.48
C ILE A 569 -5.97 -4.01 27.14
N LYS A 570 -6.52 -4.98 26.40
CA LYS A 570 -7.59 -5.84 26.90
C LYS A 570 -7.20 -6.64 28.17
N PRO A 571 -5.99 -7.21 28.30
CA PRO A 571 -5.61 -7.94 29.51
C PRO A 571 -5.45 -7.02 30.73
N ALA A 572 -4.98 -5.77 30.52
CA ALA A 572 -4.91 -4.77 31.59
C ALA A 572 -6.31 -4.43 32.10
N PHE A 573 -7.26 -4.10 31.22
CA PHE A 573 -8.63 -3.82 31.62
C PHE A 573 -9.29 -5.03 32.29
N ASN A 574 -9.14 -6.24 31.74
CA ASN A 574 -9.69 -7.46 32.36
C ASN A 574 -9.18 -7.68 33.78
N THR A 575 -7.90 -7.42 34.02
CA THR A 575 -7.28 -7.57 35.34
C THR A 575 -7.76 -6.46 36.30
N ALA A 576 -7.95 -5.24 35.81
CA ALA A 576 -8.51 -4.14 36.59
C ALA A 576 -9.98 -4.41 36.98
N ILE A 577 -10.79 -4.92 36.04
CA ILE A 577 -12.19 -5.30 36.26
C ILE A 577 -12.31 -6.42 37.30
N LYS A 578 -11.43 -7.44 37.24
CA LYS A 578 -11.38 -8.50 38.25
C LYS A 578 -11.12 -7.93 39.65
N ARG A 579 -10.11 -7.06 39.79
CA ARG A 579 -9.81 -6.41 41.07
C ARG A 579 -10.94 -5.53 41.58
N LEU A 580 -11.64 -4.83 40.68
CA LEU A 580 -12.83 -4.05 41.03
C LEU A 580 -13.94 -4.95 41.56
N GLY A 581 -14.10 -6.15 41.02
CA GLY A 581 -15.08 -7.14 41.48
C GLY A 581 -14.71 -7.91 42.74
N ASP A 582 -13.42 -8.13 43.00
CA ASP A 582 -12.92 -8.77 44.22
C ASP A 582 -12.98 -7.83 45.44
N PHE A 583 -13.27 -6.55 45.22
CA PHE A 583 -13.50 -5.57 46.28
C PHE A 583 -14.79 -5.94 47.05
N LYS A 584 -14.63 -6.77 48.08
CA LYS A 584 -15.61 -6.94 49.14
C LYS A 584 -15.29 -5.93 50.23
N SER A 585 -16.28 -5.10 50.58
CA SER A 585 -16.25 -4.27 51.78
C SER A 585 -16.21 -5.20 53.01
N ASP A 586 -15.01 -5.63 53.38
CA ASP A 586 -14.80 -6.45 54.57
C ASP A 586 -14.75 -5.50 55.77
N LYS A 587 -15.89 -5.38 56.46
CA LYS A 587 -16.02 -4.67 57.74
C LYS A 587 -15.16 -5.39 58.80
N SER A 588 -13.86 -5.10 58.87
CA SER A 588 -13.05 -5.51 60.04
C SER A 588 -12.09 -4.46 60.60
N ASP A 589 -11.85 -3.31 59.94
CA ASP A 589 -11.03 -2.23 60.50
C ASP A 589 -11.74 -0.87 60.44
N SER A 590 -12.35 -0.50 61.55
CA SER A 590 -13.20 0.68 61.77
C SER A 590 -12.46 2.02 61.87
N GLU A 591 -11.36 2.26 61.13
CA GLU A 591 -10.63 3.55 61.23
C GLU A 591 -10.03 4.13 59.93
N SER A 592 -10.39 3.67 58.72
CA SER A 592 -9.86 4.34 57.51
C SER A 592 -10.80 4.40 56.30
N THR A 593 -11.69 5.40 56.31
CA THR A 593 -12.53 5.87 55.18
C THR A 593 -11.77 6.28 53.91
N SER A 594 -10.45 6.16 53.88
CA SER A 594 -9.59 6.48 52.74
C SER A 594 -9.11 5.26 51.94
N SER A 595 -9.22 4.04 52.49
CA SER A 595 -8.78 2.82 51.81
C SER A 595 -9.82 2.19 50.88
N ASP A 596 -11.10 2.50 51.08
CA ASP A 596 -12.22 1.99 50.29
C ASP A 596 -12.32 2.60 48.87
N LEU A 597 -11.61 3.71 48.62
CA LEU A 597 -11.78 4.55 47.42
C LEU A 597 -10.73 4.28 46.32
N ALA A 598 -9.72 3.46 46.60
CA ALA A 598 -8.57 3.26 45.71
C ALA A 598 -8.86 2.50 44.38
N PRO A 599 -9.71 1.45 44.35
CA PRO A 599 -9.90 0.63 43.15
C PRO A 599 -10.60 1.36 41.98
N LEU A 600 -11.59 2.21 42.28
CA LEU A 600 -12.34 2.93 41.25
C LEU A 600 -11.52 4.07 40.66
N VAL A 601 -10.77 4.81 41.49
CA VAL A 601 -9.90 5.90 41.03
C VAL A 601 -8.80 5.37 40.10
N GLY A 602 -8.12 4.29 40.48
CA GLY A 602 -7.09 3.73 39.60
C GLY A 602 -7.65 3.05 38.33
N PHE A 603 -8.94 2.68 38.30
CA PHE A 603 -9.60 2.32 37.05
C PHE A 603 -9.75 3.53 36.12
N PHE A 604 -10.18 4.69 36.61
CA PHE A 604 -10.26 5.91 35.79
C PHE A 604 -8.89 6.40 35.32
N GLU A 605 -7.84 6.23 36.12
CA GLU A 605 -6.46 6.50 35.68
C GLU A 605 -6.04 5.56 34.55
N LEU A 606 -6.42 4.28 34.62
CA LEU A 606 -6.19 3.32 33.52
C LEU A 606 -6.91 3.73 32.24
N VAL A 607 -8.16 4.21 32.36
CA VAL A 607 -8.93 4.77 31.23
C VAL A 607 -8.19 5.95 30.59
N HIS A 608 -7.65 6.86 31.39
CA HIS A 608 -6.86 7.98 30.87
C HIS A 608 -5.60 7.57 30.14
N ILE A 609 -4.82 6.62 30.67
CA ILE A 609 -3.61 6.15 29.98
C ILE A 609 -4.00 5.46 28.66
N ALA A 610 -5.11 4.74 28.63
CA ALA A 610 -5.59 4.08 27.42
C ALA A 610 -6.05 5.08 26.35
N ASP A 611 -6.73 6.17 26.73
CA ASP A 611 -7.06 7.30 25.83
C ASP A 611 -5.78 7.96 25.27
N LEU A 612 -4.74 8.17 26.09
CA LEU A 612 -3.45 8.67 25.61
C LEU A 612 -2.81 7.73 24.58
N ILE A 613 -2.88 6.42 24.79
CA ILE A 613 -2.39 5.44 23.82
C ILE A 613 -3.21 5.50 22.52
N GLN A 614 -4.54 5.61 22.61
CA GLN A 614 -5.41 5.76 21.43
C GLN A 614 -5.06 7.04 20.65
N GLN A 615 -4.87 8.17 21.33
CA GLN A 615 -4.46 9.43 20.71
C GLN A 615 -3.08 9.33 20.06
N MET A 616 -2.12 8.65 20.71
CA MET A 616 -0.79 8.41 20.13
C MET A 616 -0.88 7.59 18.83
N VAL A 617 -1.66 6.51 18.83
CA VAL A 617 -1.89 5.66 17.65
C VAL A 617 -2.61 6.46 16.55
N GLN A 618 -3.57 7.32 16.91
CA GLN A 618 -4.26 8.21 15.98
C GLN A 618 -3.30 9.17 15.27
N VAL A 619 -2.44 9.85 16.03
CA VAL A 619 -1.43 10.77 15.48
C VAL A 619 -0.47 10.02 14.56
N TYR A 620 0.01 8.84 14.99
CA TYR A 620 0.88 8.00 14.18
C TYR A 620 0.24 7.58 12.86
N TYR A 621 -1.03 7.19 12.87
CA TYR A 621 -1.80 6.87 11.67
C TYR A 621 -1.92 8.08 10.73
N ASP A 622 -2.20 9.27 11.28
CA ASP A 622 -2.36 10.49 10.49
C ASP A 622 -1.05 10.97 9.84
N GLU A 623 0.09 10.75 10.49
CA GLU A 623 1.41 11.14 9.99
C GLU A 623 2.01 10.15 8.97
N GLU A 624 1.92 8.85 9.22
CA GLU A 624 2.62 7.84 8.42
C GLU A 624 1.69 7.14 7.41
N MET A 625 0.51 6.68 7.84
CA MET A 625 -0.36 5.87 6.98
C MET A 625 -1.12 6.71 5.93
N ASN A 626 -1.39 7.98 6.23
CA ASN A 626 -2.06 8.92 5.30
C ASN A 626 -1.28 9.16 3.99
N LYS A 627 0.01 8.78 3.94
CA LYS A 627 0.82 8.84 2.72
C LYS A 627 0.49 7.71 1.73
N PHE A 628 -0.04 6.59 2.24
CA PHE A 628 -0.21 5.35 1.47
C PHE A 628 -1.69 4.95 1.31
N ILE A 629 -2.56 5.42 2.21
CA ILE A 629 -3.96 5.02 2.33
C ILE A 629 -4.89 6.24 2.27
N ASP A 630 -6.02 6.08 1.59
CA ASP A 630 -7.11 7.04 1.63
C ASP A 630 -7.95 6.86 2.92
N LYS A 631 -8.09 7.94 3.70
CA LYS A 631 -8.89 7.97 4.92
C LYS A 631 -10.39 7.76 4.66
N THR A 632 -10.85 8.10 3.46
CA THR A 632 -12.26 8.01 3.07
C THR A 632 -12.64 6.61 2.61
N ASP A 633 -11.66 5.75 2.33
CA ASP A 633 -11.89 4.38 1.93
C ASP A 633 -12.29 3.50 3.13
N PHE A 634 -13.59 3.26 3.28
CA PHE A 634 -14.12 2.40 4.33
C PHE A 634 -13.85 0.92 4.10
N LEU A 635 -13.47 0.51 2.88
CA LEU A 635 -13.14 -0.88 2.57
C LEU A 635 -11.69 -1.23 2.93
N ASN A 636 -10.82 -0.24 3.11
CA ASN A 636 -9.43 -0.46 3.48
C ASN A 636 -9.32 -1.21 4.83
N ASN A 637 -8.47 -2.23 4.85
CA ASN A 637 -8.29 -3.11 6.01
C ASN A 637 -7.69 -2.37 7.21
N CYS A 638 -6.78 -1.41 7.01
CA CYS A 638 -6.23 -0.60 8.09
C CYS A 638 -7.30 0.24 8.78
N ASN A 639 -8.22 0.83 8.01
CA ASN A 639 -9.31 1.66 8.54
C ASN A 639 -10.31 0.82 9.35
N LYS A 640 -10.57 -0.43 8.91
CA LYS A 640 -11.39 -1.39 9.65
C LYS A 640 -10.72 -1.80 10.97
N GLU A 641 -9.45 -2.19 10.92
CA GLU A 641 -8.70 -2.62 12.11
C GLU A 641 -8.52 -1.50 13.13
N LYS A 642 -8.33 -0.27 12.68
CA LYS A 642 -8.35 0.91 13.56
C LYS A 642 -9.67 1.05 14.31
N LYS A 643 -10.81 0.94 13.62
CA LYS A 643 -12.14 0.98 14.28
C LYS A 643 -12.32 -0.19 15.25
N ILE A 644 -11.77 -1.37 14.94
CA ILE A 644 -11.80 -2.53 15.85
C ILE A 644 -10.97 -2.23 17.10
N PHE A 645 -9.79 -1.64 16.97
CA PHE A 645 -8.95 -1.23 18.10
C PHE A 645 -9.68 -0.21 19.01
N GLU A 646 -10.28 0.83 18.44
CA GLU A 646 -11.08 1.82 19.17
C GLU A 646 -12.25 1.14 19.90
N LYS A 647 -12.97 0.25 19.22
CA LYS A 647 -14.07 -0.52 19.79
C LYS A 647 -13.63 -1.41 20.97
N ILE A 648 -12.47 -2.05 20.89
CA ILE A 648 -11.94 -2.88 22.00
C ILE A 648 -11.73 -2.03 23.24
N LEU A 649 -11.22 -0.81 23.07
CA LEU A 649 -11.03 0.13 24.18
C LEU A 649 -12.38 0.57 24.76
N ASP A 650 -13.31 1.03 23.92
CA ASP A 650 -14.65 1.46 24.34
C ASP A 650 -15.40 0.37 25.11
N GLU A 651 -15.39 -0.88 24.60
CA GLU A 651 -16.00 -2.03 25.27
C GLU A 651 -15.34 -2.34 26.61
N SER A 652 -14.01 -2.20 26.71
CA SER A 652 -13.26 -2.43 27.95
C SER A 652 -13.56 -1.38 29.02
N VAL A 653 -13.67 -0.11 28.61
CA VAL A 653 -14.07 0.99 29.50
C VAL A 653 -15.51 0.80 29.98
N ALA A 654 -16.44 0.54 29.06
CA ALA A 654 -17.85 0.31 29.38
C ALA A 654 -18.04 -0.86 30.34
N ALA A 655 -17.35 -1.99 30.11
CA ALA A 655 -17.41 -3.16 30.98
C ALA A 655 -16.91 -2.84 32.41
N GLY A 656 -15.82 -2.08 32.54
CA GLY A 656 -15.30 -1.72 33.85
C GLY A 656 -16.12 -0.66 34.58
N LEU A 657 -16.67 0.33 33.87
CA LEU A 657 -17.64 1.28 34.46
C LEU A 657 -18.87 0.55 34.99
N ASN A 658 -19.45 -0.36 34.20
CA ASN A 658 -20.59 -1.16 34.63
C ASN A 658 -20.27 -1.99 35.88
N LYS A 659 -19.09 -2.61 35.95
CA LYS A 659 -18.68 -3.37 37.13
C LYS A 659 -18.44 -2.47 38.34
N GLY A 660 -17.84 -1.28 38.15
CA GLY A 660 -17.61 -0.30 39.21
C GLY A 660 -18.91 0.24 39.80
N ILE A 661 -19.88 0.60 38.94
CA ILE A 661 -21.22 1.01 39.37
C ILE A 661 -21.89 -0.13 40.14
N GLN A 662 -21.80 -1.38 39.67
CA GLN A 662 -22.40 -2.50 40.37
C GLN A 662 -21.85 -2.64 41.79
N VAL A 663 -20.54 -2.59 41.97
CA VAL A 663 -19.88 -2.69 43.30
C VAL A 663 -20.30 -1.54 44.21
N LEU A 664 -20.39 -0.32 43.67
CA LEU A 664 -20.87 0.85 44.41
C LEU A 664 -22.31 0.66 44.90
N ILE A 665 -23.21 0.20 44.02
CA ILE A 665 -24.61 -0.01 44.35
C ILE A 665 -24.80 -1.20 45.31
N ASP A 666 -24.02 -2.27 45.16
CA ASP A 666 -24.03 -3.41 46.10
C ASP A 666 -23.62 -2.96 47.51
N HIS A 667 -22.63 -2.06 47.61
CA HIS A 667 -22.21 -1.50 48.89
C HIS A 667 -23.29 -0.60 49.50
N VAL A 668 -23.97 0.22 48.70
CA VAL A 668 -25.14 1.00 49.14
C VAL A 668 -26.27 0.09 49.62
N GLU A 669 -26.58 -0.98 48.88
CA GLU A 669 -27.59 -1.97 49.30
C GLU A 669 -27.20 -2.62 50.63
N PHE A 670 -25.92 -2.91 50.85
CA PHE A 670 -25.42 -3.44 52.11
C PHE A 670 -25.55 -2.45 53.28
N ILE A 671 -25.22 -1.16 53.07
CA ILE A 671 -25.44 -0.11 54.09
C ILE A 671 -26.92 -0.06 54.45
N LEU A 672 -27.80 0.05 53.45
CA LEU A 672 -29.24 0.10 53.67
C LEU A 672 -29.75 -1.16 54.40
N ALA A 673 -29.31 -2.36 54.01
CA ALA A 673 -29.76 -3.60 54.62
C ALA A 673 -29.24 -3.85 56.05
N THR A 674 -28.09 -3.27 56.41
CA THR A 674 -27.46 -3.51 57.73
C THR A 674 -27.75 -2.40 58.74
N GLU A 675 -27.91 -1.17 58.27
CA GLU A 675 -28.05 0.00 59.15
C GLU A 675 -29.50 0.43 59.35
N GLN A 676 -30.38 0.18 58.37
CA GLN A 676 -31.80 0.53 58.50
C GLN A 676 -32.55 -0.53 59.32
N LYS A 677 -33.13 -0.10 60.44
CA LYS A 677 -33.90 -0.98 61.34
C LYS A 677 -35.40 -0.87 61.05
N PRO A 678 -36.18 -1.93 61.32
CA PRO A 678 -37.63 -1.85 61.24
C PRO A 678 -38.24 -0.78 62.16
N GLU A 679 -37.59 -0.51 63.28
CA GLU A 679 -37.96 0.51 64.27
C GLU A 679 -37.95 1.94 63.68
N ASP A 680 -37.14 2.19 62.64
CA ASP A 680 -37.01 3.51 62.03
C ASP A 680 -38.29 3.92 61.27
N PHE A 681 -39.03 2.96 60.71
CA PHE A 681 -40.29 3.20 59.99
C PHE A 681 -41.54 2.74 60.76
N LYS A 682 -41.34 2.00 61.87
CA LYS A 682 -42.37 1.55 62.79
C LYS A 682 -41.88 1.66 64.24
N PRO A 683 -41.98 2.85 64.86
CA PRO A 683 -41.58 3.02 66.26
C PRO A 683 -42.57 2.31 67.19
N ALA A 684 -42.13 2.03 68.41
CA ALA A 684 -42.99 1.46 69.45
C ALA A 684 -43.94 2.49 70.09
N ASN A 685 -43.60 3.79 70.04
CA ASN A 685 -44.39 4.90 70.56
C ASN A 685 -44.51 6.01 69.50
N ASP A 686 -45.68 6.63 69.36
CA ASP A 686 -45.97 7.63 68.31
C ASP A 686 -45.19 8.95 68.46
N ASP A 687 -44.66 9.26 69.66
CA ASP A 687 -44.01 10.55 69.97
C ASP A 687 -42.47 10.56 69.78
N SER A 688 -41.85 9.49 69.26
CA SER A 688 -40.39 9.33 69.26
C SER A 688 -39.71 9.48 67.88
N PHE A 689 -40.06 10.51 67.10
CA PHE A 689 -39.36 10.82 65.84
C PHE A 689 -38.45 12.04 65.97
N ASP A 690 -37.19 11.85 65.61
CA ASP A 690 -36.32 12.94 65.17
C ASP A 690 -36.46 13.04 63.65
N LEU A 691 -37.09 14.10 63.14
CA LEU A 691 -37.39 14.29 61.70
C LEU A 691 -36.14 14.47 60.82
N GLN A 692 -34.95 14.17 61.34
CA GLN A 692 -33.71 14.10 60.57
C GLN A 692 -33.67 12.83 59.71
N PRO A 693 -32.95 12.84 58.58
CA PRO A 693 -32.74 11.64 57.79
C PRO A 693 -32.13 10.52 58.64
N THR A 694 -32.54 9.28 58.41
CA THR A 694 -32.01 8.12 59.12
C THR A 694 -30.51 7.98 58.91
N LYS A 695 -29.85 7.28 59.83
CA LYS A 695 -28.42 7.02 59.71
C LYS A 695 -28.10 6.26 58.41
N ALA A 696 -28.89 5.25 58.05
CA ALA A 696 -28.67 4.50 56.81
C ALA A 696 -28.84 5.39 55.57
N CYS A 697 -29.79 6.34 55.59
CA CYS A 697 -29.97 7.31 54.52
C CYS A 697 -28.75 8.22 54.37
N THR A 698 -28.25 8.77 55.48
CA THR A 698 -27.09 9.66 55.49
C THR A 698 -25.83 8.92 55.01
N ASP A 699 -25.57 7.73 55.53
CA ASP A 699 -24.39 6.93 55.20
C ASP A 699 -24.42 6.43 53.73
N ALA A 700 -25.61 6.07 53.21
CA ALA A 700 -25.78 5.69 51.81
C ALA A 700 -25.51 6.86 50.85
N VAL A 701 -26.04 8.06 51.15
CA VAL A 701 -25.79 9.27 50.36
C VAL A 701 -24.34 9.71 50.47
N GLU A 702 -23.74 9.65 51.66
CA GLU A 702 -22.33 9.98 51.86
C GLU A 702 -21.43 9.06 51.03
N CYS A 703 -21.71 7.75 51.04
CA CYS A 703 -21.00 6.78 50.23
C CYS A 703 -21.05 7.12 48.72
N LEU A 704 -22.24 7.36 48.17
CA LEU A 704 -22.39 7.75 46.76
C LEU A 704 -21.74 9.10 46.45
N SER A 705 -21.90 10.09 47.33
CA SER A 705 -21.31 11.43 47.20
C SER A 705 -19.79 11.36 47.16
N ASN A 706 -19.17 10.57 48.04
CA ASN A 706 -17.72 10.45 48.12
C ASN A 706 -17.15 9.84 46.82
N HIS A 707 -17.75 8.77 46.31
CA HIS A 707 -17.33 8.15 45.06
C HIS A 707 -17.60 9.06 43.85
N THR A 708 -18.76 9.71 43.79
CA THR A 708 -19.12 10.63 42.70
C THR A 708 -18.13 11.80 42.63
N LYS A 709 -17.77 12.40 43.77
CA LYS A 709 -16.82 13.52 43.83
C LYS A 709 -15.41 13.16 43.35
N LEU A 710 -14.99 11.91 43.52
CA LEU A 710 -13.68 11.45 43.07
C LEU A 710 -13.58 11.30 41.55
N VAL A 711 -14.69 10.95 40.89
CA VAL A 711 -14.72 10.80 39.44
C VAL A 711 -14.81 12.16 38.74
N ILE A 712 -15.35 13.19 39.42
CA ILE A 712 -15.41 14.56 38.90
C ILE A 712 -13.99 15.10 38.72
N GLY A 713 -13.55 15.16 37.46
CA GLY A 713 -12.22 15.63 37.05
C GLY A 713 -11.28 14.53 36.54
N SER A 714 -11.66 13.26 36.68
CA SER A 714 -10.91 12.10 36.16
C SER A 714 -11.57 11.46 34.93
N SER A 715 -12.44 12.18 34.24
CA SER A 715 -13.11 11.72 33.01
C SER A 715 -13.66 12.90 32.24
N ASP A 716 -13.94 12.67 30.95
CA ASP A 716 -14.63 13.64 30.12
C ASP A 716 -16.11 13.76 30.53
N LYS A 717 -16.74 14.87 30.13
CA LYS A 717 -18.11 15.18 30.54
C LYS A 717 -19.12 14.12 30.06
N HIS A 718 -18.93 13.57 28.87
CA HIS A 718 -19.90 12.62 28.31
C HIS A 718 -19.90 11.30 29.10
N THR A 719 -18.72 10.74 29.36
CA THR A 719 -18.56 9.55 30.21
C THR A 719 -19.11 9.77 31.62
N LEU A 720 -18.89 10.95 32.20
CA LEU A 720 -19.45 11.34 33.50
C LEU A 720 -20.98 11.39 33.51
N ASP A 721 -21.58 11.99 32.48
CA ASP A 721 -23.04 12.11 32.38
C ASP A 721 -23.69 10.72 32.31
N VAL A 722 -23.14 9.80 31.50
CA VAL A 722 -23.61 8.40 31.41
C VAL A 722 -23.43 7.68 32.76
N PHE A 723 -22.28 7.85 33.41
CA PHE A 723 -21.99 7.23 34.71
C PHE A 723 -22.96 7.69 35.80
N PHE A 724 -23.23 9.00 35.92
CA PHE A 724 -24.17 9.53 36.92
C PHE A 724 -25.62 9.16 36.62
N GLN A 725 -26.01 9.14 35.35
CA GLN A 725 -27.34 8.69 34.96
C GLN A 725 -27.57 7.23 35.36
N GLU A 726 -26.60 6.36 35.11
CA GLU A 726 -26.68 4.93 35.45
C GLU A 726 -26.66 4.68 36.97
N ILE A 727 -25.83 5.41 37.73
CA ILE A 727 -25.86 5.38 39.20
C ILE A 727 -27.25 5.75 39.71
N GLY A 728 -27.83 6.84 39.21
CA GLY A 728 -29.12 7.30 39.68
C GLY A 728 -30.25 6.31 39.37
N LEU A 729 -30.25 5.69 38.18
CA LEU A 729 -31.22 4.66 37.81
C LEU A 729 -31.12 3.41 38.71
N ARG A 730 -29.90 2.90 38.94
CA ARG A 730 -29.71 1.73 39.81
C ARG A 730 -30.02 2.05 41.25
N PHE A 731 -29.65 3.24 41.72
CA PHE A 731 -29.97 3.69 43.08
C PHE A 731 -31.48 3.79 43.28
N PHE A 732 -32.23 4.35 42.33
CA PHE A 732 -33.69 4.35 42.36
C PHE A 732 -34.26 2.92 42.46
N GLY A 733 -33.73 1.98 41.66
CA GLY A 733 -34.11 0.57 41.73
C GLY A 733 -33.79 -0.09 43.08
N THR A 734 -32.67 0.24 43.70
CA THR A 734 -32.28 -0.26 45.03
C THR A 734 -33.18 0.31 46.12
N LEU A 735 -33.46 1.62 46.09
CA LEU A 735 -34.33 2.27 47.07
C LEU A 735 -35.77 1.77 47.01
N THR A 736 -36.36 1.68 45.82
CA THR A 736 -37.73 1.18 45.64
C THR A 736 -37.88 -0.26 46.17
N LYS A 737 -36.90 -1.13 45.93
CA LYS A 737 -36.86 -2.48 46.51
C LYS A 737 -36.64 -2.47 48.03
N HIS A 738 -35.78 -1.58 48.53
CA HIS A 738 -35.45 -1.49 49.95
C HIS A 738 -36.67 -1.06 50.78
N ILE A 739 -37.36 0.02 50.38
CA ILE A 739 -38.55 0.53 51.07
C ILE A 739 -39.65 -0.54 51.13
N LYS A 740 -39.85 -1.32 50.06
CA LYS A 740 -40.82 -2.44 50.01
C LYS A 740 -40.52 -3.59 50.99
N LYS A 741 -39.34 -3.63 51.64
CA LYS A 741 -39.02 -4.63 52.67
C LYS A 741 -39.59 -4.27 54.04
N PHE A 742 -39.97 -3.01 54.27
CA PHE A 742 -40.45 -2.53 55.57
C PHE A 742 -41.98 -2.41 55.60
N THR A 743 -42.53 -2.46 56.81
CA THR A 743 -43.90 -2.04 57.09
C THR A 743 -43.87 -0.66 57.74
N VAL A 744 -44.61 0.30 57.19
CA VAL A 744 -44.55 1.71 57.58
C VAL A 744 -45.81 2.11 58.34
N SER A 745 -45.64 2.68 59.53
CA SER A 745 -46.71 3.30 60.32
C SER A 745 -47.08 4.69 59.78
N LEU A 746 -48.26 5.23 60.13
CA LEU A 746 -48.67 6.60 59.74
C LEU A 746 -47.64 7.65 60.19
N SER A 747 -47.17 7.55 61.43
CA SER A 747 -46.16 8.44 61.99
C SER A 747 -44.78 8.20 61.37
N GLY A 748 -44.43 6.94 61.07
CA GLY A 748 -43.21 6.57 60.34
C GLY A 748 -43.18 7.03 58.88
N GLY A 749 -44.34 7.37 58.31
CA GLY A 749 -44.43 7.99 56.99
C GLY A 749 -43.66 9.32 56.89
N PHE A 750 -43.66 10.12 57.97
CA PHE A 750 -42.88 11.36 58.01
C PHE A 750 -41.36 11.10 57.96
N GLN A 751 -40.90 10.02 58.58
CA GLN A 751 -39.50 9.59 58.53
C GLN A 751 -39.09 9.16 57.11
N VAL A 752 -39.93 8.35 56.45
CA VAL A 752 -39.73 7.95 55.03
C VAL A 752 -39.64 9.17 54.12
N ILE A 753 -40.51 10.17 54.31
CA ILE A 753 -40.46 11.42 53.53
C ILE A 753 -39.15 12.19 53.77
N SER A 754 -38.64 12.21 55.01
CA SER A 754 -37.35 12.84 55.33
C SER A 754 -36.19 12.20 54.55
N ASP A 755 -36.11 10.86 54.56
CA ASP A 755 -35.10 10.09 53.80
C ASP A 755 -35.23 10.33 52.29
N LEU A 756 -36.45 10.27 51.75
CA LEU A 756 -36.72 10.50 50.32
C LEU A 756 -36.35 11.92 49.87
N ASN A 757 -36.58 12.93 50.71
CA ASN A 757 -36.13 14.30 50.44
C ASN A 757 -34.60 14.39 50.38
N HIS A 758 -33.90 13.67 51.26
CA HIS A 758 -32.44 13.66 51.28
C HIS A 758 -31.87 12.96 50.03
N TYR A 759 -32.41 11.80 49.65
CA TYR A 759 -32.04 11.11 48.40
C TYR A 759 -32.30 11.97 47.15
N CYS A 760 -33.46 12.63 47.09
CA CYS A 760 -33.81 13.52 45.97
C CYS A 760 -32.86 14.72 45.88
N SER A 761 -32.49 15.31 47.01
CA SER A 761 -31.53 16.43 47.07
C SER A 761 -30.14 16.03 46.56
N PHE A 762 -29.68 14.82 46.90
CA PHE A 762 -28.43 14.26 46.37
C PHE A 762 -28.47 14.12 44.85
N ILE A 763 -29.54 13.55 44.29
CA ILE A 763 -29.65 13.33 42.84
C ILE A 763 -29.74 14.66 42.07
N ILE A 764 -30.46 15.65 42.59
CA ILE A 764 -30.50 17.00 42.00
C ILE A 764 -29.08 17.60 41.97
N SER A 765 -28.25 17.34 42.98
CA SER A 765 -26.87 17.81 43.02
C SER A 765 -25.98 17.23 41.89
N LEU A 766 -26.31 16.06 41.35
CA LEU A 766 -25.62 15.43 40.22
C LEU A 766 -25.93 16.11 38.87
N ARG A 767 -26.95 16.99 38.82
CA ARG A 767 -27.35 17.78 37.65
C ARG A 767 -27.70 16.94 36.42
N GLN A 768 -28.34 15.79 36.62
CA GLN A 768 -28.77 14.90 35.54
C GLN A 768 -30.28 15.08 35.26
N PRO A 769 -30.68 15.64 34.09
CA PRO A 769 -32.07 15.98 33.82
C PRO A 769 -32.96 14.75 33.64
N ASN A 770 -32.42 13.64 33.12
CA ASN A 770 -33.19 12.42 32.83
C ASN A 770 -33.63 11.66 34.10
N ILE A 771 -32.84 11.76 35.17
CA ILE A 771 -33.08 10.98 36.40
C ILE A 771 -33.82 11.78 37.49
N THR A 772 -33.75 13.11 37.43
CA THR A 772 -34.40 13.99 38.40
C THR A 772 -35.91 13.71 38.55
N PRO A 773 -36.69 13.49 37.47
CA PRO A 773 -38.11 13.13 37.56
C PRO A 773 -38.39 11.86 38.38
N TYR A 774 -37.49 10.88 38.35
CA TYR A 774 -37.66 9.61 39.09
C TYR A 774 -37.66 9.83 40.60
N PHE A 775 -36.74 10.66 41.09
CA PHE A 775 -36.63 10.94 42.52
C PHE A 775 -37.67 11.98 43.00
N ILE A 776 -38.18 12.83 42.11
CA ILE A 776 -39.36 13.66 42.39
C ILE A 776 -40.60 12.76 42.54
N ALA A 777 -40.81 11.82 41.61
CA ALA A 777 -41.90 10.85 41.71
C ALA A 777 -41.79 9.98 42.97
N LEU A 778 -40.57 9.54 43.34
CA LEU A 778 -40.34 8.78 44.57
C LEU A 778 -40.65 9.61 45.83
N LYS A 779 -40.30 10.89 45.84
CA LYS A 779 -40.66 11.82 46.92
C LYS A 779 -42.17 11.99 47.05
N GLU A 780 -42.87 12.19 45.92
CA GLU A 780 -44.33 12.28 45.91
C GLU A 780 -44.98 10.98 46.40
N LEU A 781 -44.43 9.82 46.05
CA LEU A 781 -44.85 8.52 46.56
C LEU A 781 -44.73 8.43 48.09
N GLY A 782 -43.77 9.11 48.71
CA GLY A 782 -43.67 9.17 50.18
C GLY A 782 -44.95 9.67 50.86
N ASN A 783 -45.73 10.53 50.18
CA ASN A 783 -46.99 11.05 50.70
C ASN A 783 -48.04 9.97 50.94
N ILE A 784 -47.93 8.78 50.33
CA ILE A 784 -48.92 7.72 50.55
C ILE A 784 -48.95 7.30 52.01
N TYR A 785 -47.82 7.39 52.73
CA TYR A 785 -47.67 6.87 54.09
C TYR A 785 -48.26 7.78 55.15
N ILE A 786 -48.54 9.05 54.82
CA ILE A 786 -49.10 10.04 55.76
C ILE A 786 -50.61 10.27 55.59
N ILE A 787 -51.20 9.83 54.46
CA ILE A 787 -52.64 9.98 54.23
C ILE A 787 -53.41 9.08 55.21
N SER A 788 -54.32 9.68 55.99
CA SER A 788 -55.12 8.97 57.00
C SER A 788 -56.44 8.40 56.45
N ASN A 789 -56.99 8.98 55.38
CA ASN A 789 -58.27 8.59 54.80
C ASN A 789 -58.08 7.61 53.63
N ALA A 790 -58.71 6.43 53.70
CA ALA A 790 -58.58 5.37 52.71
C ALA A 790 -59.09 5.76 51.30
N ARG A 791 -60.12 6.62 51.21
CA ARG A 791 -60.64 7.12 49.92
C ARG A 791 -59.61 7.99 49.19
N ASP A 792 -58.88 8.80 49.94
CA ASP A 792 -57.88 9.71 49.37
C ASP A 792 -56.66 8.94 48.87
N ILE A 793 -56.33 7.80 49.50
CA ILE A 793 -55.31 6.86 49.01
C ILE A 793 -55.73 6.25 47.66
N GLY A 794 -56.99 5.81 47.52
CA GLY A 794 -57.50 5.26 46.26
C GLY A 794 -57.49 6.28 45.11
N SER A 795 -57.82 7.54 45.41
CA SER A 795 -57.72 8.64 44.44
C SER A 795 -56.26 8.94 44.09
N PHE A 796 -55.37 8.96 45.08
CA PHE A 796 -53.94 9.17 44.90
C PHE A 796 -53.27 8.12 44.01
N VAL A 797 -53.65 6.84 44.13
CA VAL A 797 -53.16 5.76 43.25
C VAL A 797 -53.68 5.89 41.82
N ARG A 798 -54.90 6.44 41.64
CA ARG A 798 -55.52 6.66 40.32
C ARG A 798 -54.89 7.82 39.55
N GLU A 799 -54.34 8.82 40.24
CA GLU A 799 -53.68 10.00 39.66
C GLU A 799 -52.27 9.70 39.09
N ALA A 800 -52.21 8.91 38.00
CA ALA A 800 -50.94 8.54 37.35
C ALA A 800 -50.12 9.74 36.84
N ASP A 801 -50.78 10.84 36.44
CA ASP A 801 -50.12 12.05 35.94
C ASP A 801 -49.21 12.72 37.00
N ARG A 802 -49.48 12.48 38.29
CA ARG A 802 -48.70 13.03 39.41
C ARG A 802 -47.25 12.53 39.42
N PHE A 803 -46.98 11.35 38.84
CA PHE A 803 -45.66 10.72 38.82
C PHE A 803 -44.89 10.96 37.52
N ASN A 804 -45.34 11.87 36.64
CA ASN A 804 -44.71 12.17 35.34
C ASN A 804 -44.48 10.91 34.47
N GLY A 805 -45.34 9.90 34.59
CA GLY A 805 -45.21 8.63 33.86
C GLY A 805 -44.09 7.70 34.32
N VAL A 806 -43.44 7.97 35.46
CA VAL A 806 -42.36 7.13 36.00
C VAL A 806 -42.89 5.92 36.79
N LEU A 807 -43.95 6.11 37.57
CA LEU A 807 -44.59 5.07 38.37
C LEU A 807 -46.00 4.85 37.87
N HIS A 808 -46.35 3.59 37.57
CA HIS A 808 -47.71 3.23 37.21
C HIS A 808 -48.57 3.00 38.47
N ALA A 809 -49.89 2.97 38.30
CA ALA A 809 -50.82 2.75 39.41
C ALA A 809 -50.55 1.43 40.14
N GLU A 810 -50.13 0.40 39.42
CA GLU A 810 -49.73 -0.89 39.96
C GLU A 810 -48.50 -0.77 40.87
N ASP A 811 -47.49 -0.01 40.46
CA ASP A 811 -46.28 0.21 41.25
C ASP A 811 -46.61 0.90 42.56
N VAL A 812 -47.42 1.97 42.51
CA VAL A 812 -47.87 2.73 43.69
C VAL A 812 -48.70 1.85 44.62
N TYR A 813 -49.57 1.00 44.07
CA TYR A 813 -50.38 0.05 44.84
C TYR A 813 -49.51 -0.95 45.61
N GLU A 814 -48.38 -1.41 45.06
CA GLU A 814 -47.44 -2.27 45.79
C GLU A 814 -46.82 -1.57 47.02
N PHE A 815 -46.59 -0.26 46.96
CA PHE A 815 -46.14 0.52 48.12
C PHE A 815 -47.25 0.69 49.17
N CYS A 816 -48.52 0.82 48.75
CA CYS A 816 -49.67 0.88 49.67
C CYS A 816 -49.78 -0.38 50.53
N GLN A 817 -49.46 -1.56 49.97
CA GLN A 817 -49.48 -2.84 50.68
C GLN A 817 -48.51 -2.90 51.87
N LYS A 818 -47.55 -1.97 51.92
CA LYS A 818 -46.52 -1.89 52.96
C LYS A 818 -46.91 -1.01 54.14
N ARG A 819 -48.10 -0.39 54.10
CA ARG A 819 -48.63 0.33 55.26
C ARG A 819 -49.04 -0.65 56.36
N GLU A 820 -48.85 -0.24 57.60
CA GLU A 820 -49.26 -1.01 58.78
C GLU A 820 -50.77 -1.30 58.82
N ASP A 821 -51.59 -0.31 58.44
CA ASP A 821 -53.05 -0.37 58.44
C ASP A 821 -53.65 -1.02 57.18
N TRP A 822 -52.81 -1.50 56.25
CA TRP A 822 -53.23 -1.97 54.93
C TRP A 822 -54.37 -2.99 54.98
N MET A 823 -54.30 -3.96 55.89
CA MET A 823 -55.32 -5.02 56.01
C MET A 823 -56.70 -4.48 56.39
N ILE A 824 -56.77 -3.30 57.02
CA ILE A 824 -57.99 -2.62 57.41
C ILE A 824 -58.52 -1.79 56.24
N ILE A 825 -57.66 -0.97 55.62
CA ILE A 825 -58.05 0.00 54.59
C ILE A 825 -58.22 -0.62 53.20
N LYS A 826 -57.68 -1.83 52.94
CA LYS A 826 -57.65 -2.48 51.62
C LYS A 826 -59.01 -2.48 50.92
N LYS A 827 -60.09 -2.85 51.61
CA LYS A 827 -61.43 -2.93 51.00
C LYS A 827 -61.93 -1.57 50.51
N GLU A 828 -61.62 -0.50 51.24
CA GLU A 828 -62.04 0.85 50.88
C GLU A 828 -61.18 1.42 49.75
N VAL A 829 -59.87 1.15 49.78
CA VAL A 829 -58.94 1.53 48.69
C VAL A 829 -59.29 0.78 47.40
N ASP A 830 -59.52 -0.54 47.45
CA ASP A 830 -59.88 -1.35 46.28
C ASP A 830 -61.23 -0.92 45.69
N LYS A 831 -62.19 -0.54 46.56
CA LYS A 831 -63.49 0.00 46.13
C LYS A 831 -63.33 1.36 45.43
N GLU A 832 -62.42 2.21 45.88
CA GLU A 832 -62.17 3.48 45.21
C GLU A 832 -61.33 3.33 43.94
N LEU A 833 -60.45 2.33 43.87
CA LEU A 833 -59.57 2.09 42.72
C LEU A 833 -60.27 1.34 41.58
N TYR A 834 -60.98 0.26 41.90
CA TYR A 834 -61.66 -0.62 40.93
C TYR A 834 -63.18 -0.50 40.96
N GLY A 835 -63.75 0.22 41.92
CA GLY A 835 -65.19 0.44 41.97
C GLY A 835 -65.62 1.32 40.82
N LEU A 836 -66.64 0.85 40.12
CA LEU A 836 -67.37 1.61 39.11
C LEU A 836 -68.00 2.83 39.79
N LYS A 837 -67.51 4.03 39.46
CA LYS A 837 -68.20 5.26 39.81
C LYS A 837 -69.37 5.45 38.84
N ALA A 838 -70.42 6.15 39.26
CA ALA A 838 -71.54 6.49 38.37
C ALA A 838 -71.07 7.27 37.11
N GLU A 839 -69.89 7.90 37.21
CA GLU A 839 -69.18 8.64 36.17
C GLU A 839 -68.53 7.71 35.12
N ASP A 840 -68.18 6.47 35.48
CA ASP A 840 -67.55 5.48 34.59
C ASP A 840 -68.59 4.70 33.75
N CYS A 841 -69.88 4.83 34.07
CA CYS A 841 -71.01 4.26 33.33
C CYS A 841 -71.62 5.27 32.36
N THR A 842 -70.89 5.68 31.33
CA THR A 842 -71.49 6.32 30.16
C THR A 842 -71.85 5.25 29.15
N ILE A 843 -73.16 5.00 28.97
CA ILE A 843 -73.66 4.24 27.83
C ILE A 843 -73.42 5.11 26.59
N MET A 844 -72.52 4.66 25.72
CA MET A 844 -72.21 5.34 24.45
C MET A 844 -73.40 5.28 23.48
#